data_AF-A0A663LVR4-F1
#
_entry.id   AF-A0A663LVR4-F1
#
_cell.length_a   1.000
_cell.length_b   1.000
_cell.length_c   1.000
_cell.angle_alpha   90.00
_cell.angle_beta   90.00
_cell.angle_gamma   90.00
#
_symmetry.space_group_name_H-M   'P 1'
#
loop_
_entity.id
_entity.type
_entity.pdbx_description
1 polymer ?
#
loop_
_entity_poly.entity_id
_entity_poly.type
_entity_poly.pdbx_seq_one_letter_code
_entity_poly.pdbx_strand_id
1 'polypeptide(L)'
;MQEDLVTLARTASGVDQLAAIYLKNTDLYTVEANNPRQLVEIAARDIEKLLSNRSKALVRLAKEAEKNQASHQWRDEFGNNDIIYYNAKDDQNDPEKNDTESGSQRIRPVFEDDPVFRRQTSYQHAAVHIPTDIYEGSTIVLNELNWTAALDDVFKRNREEDPTLLWQVFGSATGLARYYPASPWVDKSRTPNKIDLYDVRRRPWYIQGAASPKDMLILVDASGSVSGLTLKLIRTSVIEMLETLSDDDFVNVVSFNNNAQNVSCFNHLVQANVRNKKKLKEAVYKISAKGITDYKKGFSYAFEQLLNHSVSRANCNKIIMLFTDGGEERAQEIFHKYNEDKKVRVFTFSVGQHNYDKGPIQWMACENKGYYYEIPSIGAIRINTQEYLDVLGRPMVLAGEKAKQVQWTNVYLDALELGLVITGTLPVFNLTKEQNGNLNQLILGVMGVDVSLEDIKKLTPRFTLCPNGYYFAIDPNGYVLLHPNLQPKQIGVGIPKVKLRKRRPNVQEPVTLDFLDAELENDIKVEIRKKMIDGESGEKTFETLVKSQDERYIDKGNRTYTWTAVNGTDYSLALVLPSYSFYYIKAKIEEPITQARLAMKKVSETLKLDHFDESGYTFIAPREYCNDVKKSENNTEFLLNFNEFIDRNTPSSPSCNTDMVIRVLLDAGFTNDLAQNYWSKLSLDGVVAQFVVTDGGITRVFPKRAGEDWLENAETYEVSFYKRSLDNDNYIFTAPYYNKSGANSYETGIMVSKAVEITVNGKLLKPAVVGIKIDATSWMENFTKTTIKSLCNSEICGCERNSMHVDCVILDDGGFLLMSNRDEYTQQIGRFFGEIDPGLMRNLINMSLYAFNKSYDYQSVCDPEEEPKQGAGLRSAYVPTITDILHLGWWASAAAWSILQQLFLSLTFPRFLEAADMEDDDFSTALPKTSCITEQTQYFFENDDKSFGGIVDCINCSRLYHAEKISNTNLVFIISDSQLLCRSCDPKPLMQAEKPDEGPNPCEMVKQPRYRKGPDVCFDEAKQEDSADCGGVSGLSPSLWSMVGIQLVLLWLLSGSRHCQL
;
A
#
# COMPACT_ATOMS: atom_id res chain seq x y z
N MET A 1 18.69 -44.85 -8.08
CA MET A 1 17.70 -43.76 -7.92
C MET A 1 18.36 -42.41 -7.65
N GLN A 2 19.02 -42.21 -6.49
CA GLN A 2 19.73 -40.94 -6.19
C GLN A 2 20.80 -40.62 -7.24
N GLU A 3 21.65 -41.59 -7.59
CA GLU A 3 22.69 -41.42 -8.60
C GLU A 3 22.09 -41.12 -9.98
N ASP A 4 20.98 -41.76 -10.36
CA ASP A 4 20.42 -41.64 -11.71
C ASP A 4 19.88 -40.22 -11.98
N LEU A 5 19.11 -39.64 -11.04
CA LEU A 5 18.50 -38.31 -11.20
C LEU A 5 19.54 -37.19 -11.22
N VAL A 6 20.47 -37.23 -10.27
CA VAL A 6 21.53 -36.23 -10.18
C VAL A 6 22.47 -36.35 -11.38
N THR A 7 22.77 -37.57 -11.83
CA THR A 7 23.62 -37.79 -13.02
C THR A 7 22.93 -37.33 -14.29
N LEU A 8 21.62 -37.60 -14.44
CA LEU A 8 20.82 -37.08 -15.55
C LEU A 8 20.81 -35.56 -15.55
N ALA A 9 20.48 -34.93 -14.42
CA ALA A 9 20.44 -33.48 -14.29
C ALA A 9 21.81 -32.85 -14.56
N ARG A 10 22.89 -33.40 -13.98
CA ARG A 10 24.27 -32.91 -14.18
C ARG A 10 24.71 -32.98 -15.63
N THR A 11 24.44 -34.12 -16.29
CA THR A 11 24.85 -34.35 -17.69
C THR A 11 23.98 -33.56 -18.67
N ALA A 12 22.67 -33.51 -18.46
CA ALA A 12 21.76 -32.83 -19.38
C ALA A 12 21.87 -31.30 -19.29
N SER A 13 22.00 -30.74 -18.08
CA SER A 13 22.09 -29.28 -17.90
C SER A 13 23.44 -28.70 -18.33
N GLY A 14 24.54 -29.43 -18.11
CA GLY A 14 25.89 -28.95 -18.43
C GLY A 14 26.47 -27.96 -17.42
N VAL A 15 26.16 -28.10 -16.11
CA VAL A 15 26.68 -27.23 -15.03
C VAL A 15 28.20 -27.10 -15.09
N ASP A 16 28.91 -28.23 -15.19
CA ASP A 16 30.38 -28.27 -15.17
C ASP A 16 30.97 -27.63 -16.43
N GLN A 17 30.28 -27.77 -17.56
CA GLN A 17 30.67 -27.25 -18.86
C GLN A 17 30.53 -25.73 -18.88
N LEU A 18 29.44 -25.20 -18.34
CA LEU A 18 29.27 -23.76 -18.23
C LEU A 18 30.32 -23.17 -17.25
N ALA A 19 30.57 -23.82 -16.11
CA ALA A 19 31.66 -23.43 -15.21
C ALA A 19 33.02 -23.40 -15.92
N ALA A 20 33.32 -24.42 -16.75
CA ALA A 20 34.55 -24.48 -17.52
C ALA A 20 34.66 -23.36 -18.57
N ILE A 21 33.55 -22.97 -19.22
CA ILE A 21 33.51 -21.86 -20.18
C ILE A 21 33.84 -20.53 -19.48
N TYR A 22 33.27 -20.27 -18.30
CA TYR A 22 33.59 -19.08 -17.51
C TYR A 22 35.07 -19.03 -17.10
N LEU A 23 35.64 -20.17 -16.67
CA LEU A 23 37.04 -20.25 -16.27
C LEU A 23 38.01 -20.12 -17.45
N LYS A 24 37.63 -20.63 -18.63
CA LYS A 24 38.43 -20.54 -19.87
C LYS A 24 38.53 -19.10 -20.38
N ASN A 25 37.47 -18.32 -20.22
CA ASN A 25 37.36 -16.96 -20.78
C ASN A 25 37.60 -15.86 -19.74
N THR A 26 38.47 -16.10 -18.76
CA THR A 26 38.80 -15.13 -17.69
C THR A 26 39.43 -13.84 -18.20
N ASP A 27 39.94 -13.81 -19.44
CA ASP A 27 40.47 -12.58 -20.07
C ASP A 27 39.37 -11.59 -20.47
N LEU A 28 38.12 -12.05 -20.67
CA LEU A 28 37.00 -11.24 -21.15
C LEU A 28 36.30 -10.45 -20.03
N TYR A 29 36.63 -10.71 -18.77
CA TYR A 29 36.00 -10.05 -17.63
C TYR A 29 36.95 -9.90 -16.44
N THR A 30 36.57 -9.03 -15.51
CA THR A 30 37.27 -8.82 -14.25
C THR A 30 36.34 -9.07 -13.08
N VAL A 31 36.90 -9.44 -11.93
CA VAL A 31 36.12 -9.72 -10.72
C VAL A 31 36.33 -8.58 -9.72
N GLU A 32 35.34 -7.70 -9.65
CA GLU A 32 35.29 -6.57 -8.73
C GLU A 32 34.56 -6.95 -7.44
N ALA A 33 34.76 -6.18 -6.37
CA ALA A 33 34.17 -6.44 -5.06
C ALA A 33 33.03 -5.46 -4.75
N ASN A 34 31.91 -5.99 -4.27
CA ASN A 34 30.83 -5.24 -3.65
C ASN A 34 31.20 -4.98 -2.19
N ASN A 35 31.72 -3.78 -1.89
CA ASN A 35 31.91 -3.36 -0.50
C ASN A 35 30.57 -2.83 0.05
N PRO A 36 29.84 -3.59 0.88
CA PRO A 36 28.47 -3.24 1.28
C PRO A 36 28.41 -1.88 1.98
N ARG A 37 29.39 -1.59 2.85
CA ARG A 37 29.46 -0.31 3.57
C ARG A 37 29.58 0.88 2.62
N GLN A 38 30.48 0.78 1.64
CA GLN A 38 30.68 1.85 0.67
C GLN A 38 29.46 2.04 -0.24
N LEU A 39 28.83 0.94 -0.67
CA LEU A 39 27.64 0.98 -1.52
C LEU A 39 26.46 1.68 -0.81
N VAL A 40 26.21 1.30 0.45
CA VAL A 40 25.16 1.92 1.27
C VAL A 40 25.45 3.40 1.51
N GLU A 41 26.69 3.78 1.81
CA GLU A 41 27.06 5.18 2.01
C GLU A 41 26.92 6.04 0.74
N ILE A 42 27.22 5.48 -0.44
CA ILE A 42 27.03 6.18 -1.73
C ILE A 42 25.54 6.40 -1.99
N ALA A 43 24.74 5.33 -1.89
CA ALA A 43 23.30 5.39 -2.10
C ALA A 43 22.62 6.35 -1.11
N ALA A 44 23.01 6.32 0.17
CA ALA A 44 22.48 7.24 1.19
C ALA A 44 22.80 8.71 0.84
N ARG A 45 24.02 9.02 0.37
CA ARG A 45 24.41 10.37 -0.04
C ARG A 45 23.66 10.87 -1.28
N ASP A 46 23.36 9.98 -2.23
CA ASP A 46 22.64 10.37 -3.44
C ASP A 46 21.14 10.60 -3.16
N ILE A 47 20.54 9.79 -2.27
CA ILE A 47 19.18 10.04 -1.75
C ILE A 47 19.15 11.35 -0.96
N GLU A 48 20.11 11.61 -0.08
CA GLU A 48 20.25 12.88 0.64
C GLU A 48 20.28 14.08 -0.33
N LYS A 49 21.08 14.02 -1.39
CA LYS A 49 21.15 15.09 -2.39
C LYS A 49 19.83 15.27 -3.14
N LEU A 50 19.17 14.18 -3.53
CA LEU A 50 17.88 14.23 -4.21
C LEU A 50 16.86 14.97 -3.34
N LEU A 51 16.70 14.53 -2.09
CA LEU A 51 15.74 15.09 -1.15
C LEU A 51 16.12 16.54 -0.76
N SER A 52 17.41 16.85 -0.64
CA SER A 52 17.90 18.22 -0.40
C SER A 52 17.59 19.16 -1.56
N ASN A 53 17.74 18.72 -2.81
CA ASN A 53 17.42 19.53 -3.99
C ASN A 53 15.92 19.82 -4.07
N ARG A 54 15.07 18.83 -3.77
CA ARG A 54 13.61 19.00 -3.67
C ARG A 54 13.22 19.95 -2.54
N SER A 55 13.87 19.83 -1.39
CA SER A 55 13.70 20.74 -0.25
C SER A 55 14.01 22.20 -0.62
N LYS A 56 15.09 22.46 -1.37
CA LYS A 56 15.41 23.83 -1.85
C LYS A 56 14.30 24.42 -2.74
N ALA A 57 13.72 23.61 -3.62
CA ALA A 57 12.60 24.04 -4.47
C ALA A 57 11.36 24.40 -3.63
N LEU A 58 11.02 23.60 -2.61
CA LEU A 58 9.93 23.88 -1.67
C LEU A 58 10.16 25.18 -0.89
N VAL A 59 11.35 25.39 -0.34
CA VAL A 59 11.67 26.59 0.44
C VAL A 59 11.54 27.85 -0.42
N ARG A 60 11.93 27.78 -1.70
CA ARG A 60 11.73 28.87 -2.65
C ARG A 60 10.24 29.15 -2.91
N LEU A 61 9.45 28.10 -3.14
CA LEU A 61 8.00 28.21 -3.36
C LEU A 61 7.28 28.84 -2.18
N ALA A 62 7.55 28.35 -0.96
CA ALA A 62 6.93 28.88 0.25
C ALA A 62 7.26 30.36 0.45
N LYS A 63 8.52 30.76 0.28
CA LYS A 63 8.93 32.17 0.42
C LYS A 63 8.25 33.10 -0.57
N GLU A 64 8.12 32.70 -1.83
CA GLU A 64 7.42 33.51 -2.83
C GLU A 64 5.90 33.53 -2.57
N ALA A 65 5.30 32.44 -2.10
CA ALA A 65 3.89 32.40 -1.73
C ALA A 65 3.57 33.38 -0.60
N GLU A 66 4.36 33.38 0.48
CA GLU A 66 4.19 34.29 1.61
C GLU A 66 4.32 35.76 1.18
N LYS A 67 5.31 36.05 0.33
CA LYS A 67 5.55 37.40 -0.19
C LYS A 67 4.42 37.87 -1.11
N ASN A 68 3.95 37.02 -2.02
CA ASN A 68 2.90 37.34 -2.96
C ASN A 68 1.57 37.60 -2.25
N GLN A 69 1.20 36.73 -1.30
CA GLN A 69 -0.01 36.93 -0.51
C GLN A 69 0.08 38.19 0.37
N ALA A 70 1.24 38.47 0.99
CA ALA A 70 1.40 39.69 1.79
C ALA A 70 1.28 40.99 0.96
N SER A 71 1.54 40.92 -0.35
CA SER A 71 1.36 42.03 -1.29
C SER A 71 -0.04 42.11 -1.91
N HIS A 72 -0.86 41.07 -1.72
CA HIS A 72 -2.18 40.96 -2.32
C HIS A 72 -3.17 41.93 -1.66
N GLN A 73 -4.05 42.51 -2.47
CA GLN A 73 -5.15 43.35 -1.99
C GLN A 73 -6.46 42.59 -2.17
N TRP A 74 -7.17 42.40 -1.05
CA TRP A 74 -8.47 41.76 -1.05
C TRP A 74 -9.48 42.55 -1.88
N ARG A 75 -10.19 41.86 -2.78
CA ARG A 75 -11.26 42.45 -3.61
C ARG A 75 -12.56 41.67 -3.41
N ASP A 76 -13.66 42.38 -3.20
CA ASP A 76 -14.99 41.76 -3.03
C ASP A 76 -15.75 41.58 -4.35
N GLU A 77 -15.42 42.39 -5.36
CA GLU A 77 -16.05 42.35 -6.69
C GLU A 77 -15.00 42.03 -7.75
N PHE A 78 -15.26 40.99 -8.55
CA PHE A 78 -14.46 40.58 -9.70
C PHE A 78 -15.29 40.76 -10.99
N GLY A 79 -14.75 41.46 -11.98
CA GLY A 79 -15.36 41.59 -13.30
C GLY A 79 -15.23 40.32 -14.14
N ASN A 80 -16.05 40.20 -15.19
CA ASN A 80 -15.88 39.14 -16.19
C ASN A 80 -14.52 39.34 -16.90
N ASN A 81 -13.59 38.41 -16.70
CA ASN A 81 -12.20 38.35 -17.19
C ASN A 81 -11.08 38.84 -16.24
N ASP A 82 -11.35 39.10 -14.96
CA ASP A 82 -10.29 39.51 -14.03
C ASP A 82 -9.36 38.35 -13.60
N ILE A 83 -9.83 37.10 -13.67
CA ILE A 83 -9.09 35.92 -13.23
C ILE A 83 -9.02 34.90 -14.38
N ILE A 84 -7.81 34.53 -14.78
CA ILE A 84 -7.56 33.58 -15.87
C ILE A 84 -6.85 32.35 -15.30
N TYR A 85 -7.45 31.17 -15.42
CA TYR A 85 -6.86 29.91 -14.92
C TYR A 85 -7.35 28.68 -15.69
N TYR A 86 -6.66 27.55 -15.53
CA TYR A 86 -7.11 26.25 -16.05
C TYR A 86 -7.74 25.42 -14.93
N ASN A 87 -9.03 25.09 -15.05
CA ASN A 87 -9.71 24.17 -14.15
C ASN A 87 -9.47 22.72 -14.60
N ALA A 88 -8.90 21.90 -13.72
CA ALA A 88 -8.52 20.52 -14.01
C ALA A 88 -9.71 19.60 -14.32
N LYS A 89 -10.90 19.91 -13.80
CA LYS A 89 -12.10 19.05 -13.92
C LYS A 89 -12.92 19.28 -15.20
N ASP A 90 -12.56 20.29 -15.97
CA ASP A 90 -13.29 20.67 -17.17
C ASP A 90 -13.03 19.72 -18.34
N ASP A 91 -14.09 19.43 -19.09
CA ASP A 91 -14.00 18.61 -20.30
C ASP A 91 -13.72 19.49 -21.52
N GLN A 92 -12.57 19.26 -22.17
CA GLN A 92 -12.13 20.06 -23.31
C GLN A 92 -12.84 19.71 -24.63
N ASN A 93 -13.56 18.58 -24.67
CA ASN A 93 -14.17 18.04 -25.89
C ASN A 93 -15.56 18.61 -26.22
N ASP A 94 -16.06 19.57 -25.45
CA ASP A 94 -17.38 20.15 -25.65
C ASP A 94 -17.29 21.55 -26.29
N PRO A 95 -17.44 21.68 -27.63
CA PRO A 95 -17.32 22.95 -28.34
C PRO A 95 -18.48 23.93 -28.03
N GLU A 96 -19.56 23.49 -27.39
CA GLU A 96 -20.74 24.32 -27.10
C GLU A 96 -20.64 25.12 -25.77
N LYS A 97 -19.62 24.86 -24.94
CA LYS A 97 -19.43 25.53 -23.66
C LYS A 97 -18.44 26.70 -23.73
N ASN A 98 -18.95 27.86 -24.12
CA ASN A 98 -18.45 29.15 -23.64
C ASN A 98 -19.12 29.48 -22.30
N ASP A 99 -19.05 28.56 -21.32
CA ASP A 99 -19.52 28.83 -19.96
C ASP A 99 -18.50 29.76 -19.28
N THR A 100 -18.56 31.06 -19.58
CA THR A 100 -17.95 32.09 -18.73
C THR A 100 -18.79 32.19 -17.47
N GLU A 101 -18.40 31.49 -16.41
CA GLU A 101 -18.93 31.76 -15.08
C GLU A 101 -18.52 33.18 -14.65
N SER A 102 -19.41 33.87 -13.93
CA SER A 102 -19.20 35.25 -13.48
C SER A 102 -17.88 35.37 -12.72
N GLY A 103 -16.94 36.18 -13.22
CA GLY A 103 -15.67 36.48 -12.55
C GLY A 103 -14.45 35.62 -12.95
N SER A 104 -14.57 34.62 -13.84
CA SER A 104 -13.40 33.84 -14.29
C SER A 104 -13.39 33.46 -15.78
N GLN A 105 -12.20 33.38 -16.36
CA GLN A 105 -11.95 32.96 -17.74
C GLN A 105 -11.07 31.70 -17.77
N ARG A 106 -11.52 30.68 -18.51
CA ARG A 106 -10.89 29.35 -18.57
C ARG A 106 -9.84 29.27 -19.68
N ILE A 107 -8.65 28.78 -19.35
CA ILE A 107 -7.57 28.50 -20.30
C ILE A 107 -7.83 27.16 -21.00
N ARG A 108 -7.55 27.07 -22.30
CA ARG A 108 -7.47 25.80 -23.04
C ARG A 108 -6.00 25.47 -23.32
N PRO A 109 -5.34 24.70 -22.43
CA PRO A 109 -3.94 24.32 -22.65
C PRO A 109 -3.81 23.33 -23.81
N VAL A 110 -2.63 23.35 -24.46
CA VAL A 110 -2.22 22.30 -25.40
C VAL A 110 -1.53 21.22 -24.59
N PHE A 111 -2.03 19.99 -24.67
CA PHE A 111 -1.47 18.86 -23.96
C PHE A 111 -0.58 18.01 -24.86
N GLU A 112 0.56 17.60 -24.33
CA GLU A 112 1.50 16.67 -24.95
C GLU A 112 1.65 15.43 -24.07
N ASP A 113 1.82 14.26 -24.68
CA ASP A 113 2.05 13.02 -23.94
C ASP A 113 3.45 13.02 -23.33
N ASP A 114 3.51 12.96 -22.00
CA ASP A 114 4.78 12.99 -21.27
C ASP A 114 5.13 11.60 -20.70
N PRO A 115 6.32 11.06 -21.02
CA PRO A 115 6.75 9.74 -20.55
C PRO A 115 7.08 9.71 -19.04
N VAL A 116 7.47 10.83 -18.44
CA VAL A 116 7.77 10.94 -17.00
C VAL A 116 6.49 10.84 -16.18
N PHE A 117 5.44 11.54 -16.62
CA PHE A 117 4.15 11.56 -15.93
C PHE A 117 3.17 10.49 -16.41
N ARG A 118 3.50 9.76 -17.49
CA ARG A 118 2.66 8.73 -18.14
C ARG A 118 1.27 9.24 -18.51
N ARG A 119 1.17 10.53 -18.82
CA ARG A 119 -0.08 11.23 -19.13
C ARG A 119 0.16 12.48 -19.95
N GLN A 120 -0.95 13.06 -20.39
CA GLN A 120 -1.02 14.33 -21.06
C GLN A 120 -0.74 15.49 -20.10
N THR A 121 0.28 16.30 -20.39
CA THR A 121 0.71 17.43 -19.56
C THR A 121 0.91 18.70 -20.40
N SER A 122 0.81 19.86 -19.76
CA SER A 122 1.07 21.18 -20.33
C SER A 122 2.01 21.95 -19.41
N TYR A 123 3.18 22.30 -19.93
CA TYR A 123 4.23 22.99 -19.19
C TYR A 123 4.07 24.52 -19.14
N GLN A 124 3.05 25.07 -19.80
CA GLN A 124 2.85 26.51 -19.92
C GLN A 124 2.14 27.13 -18.70
N HIS A 125 1.30 26.37 -18.00
CA HIS A 125 0.48 26.87 -16.89
C HIS A 125 0.32 25.79 -15.81
N ALA A 126 -0.07 26.18 -14.60
CA ALA A 126 -0.53 25.24 -13.58
C ALA A 126 -2.02 24.91 -13.76
N ALA A 127 -2.43 23.73 -13.31
CA ALA A 127 -3.83 23.34 -13.21
C ALA A 127 -4.36 23.64 -11.80
N VAL A 128 -5.66 23.92 -11.71
CA VAL A 128 -6.36 24.15 -10.44
C VAL A 128 -7.39 23.05 -10.21
N HIS A 129 -7.31 22.41 -9.06
CA HIS A 129 -8.35 21.53 -8.53
C HIS A 129 -9.18 22.27 -7.49
N ILE A 130 -10.50 22.23 -7.67
CA ILE A 130 -11.48 22.74 -6.71
C ILE A 130 -12.36 21.55 -6.29
N PRO A 131 -12.49 21.26 -4.98
CA PRO A 131 -13.39 20.23 -4.47
C PRO A 131 -14.83 20.48 -4.91
N THR A 132 -15.58 19.41 -5.19
CA THR A 132 -16.93 19.47 -5.77
C THR A 132 -17.95 20.20 -4.89
N ASP A 133 -17.69 20.24 -3.59
CA ASP A 133 -18.50 20.86 -2.54
C ASP A 133 -18.15 22.34 -2.26
N ILE A 134 -17.12 22.87 -2.93
CA ILE A 134 -16.73 24.28 -2.85
C ILE A 134 -17.16 24.99 -4.13
N TYR A 135 -17.87 26.11 -3.98
CA TYR A 135 -18.29 26.91 -5.12
C TYR A 135 -17.14 27.78 -5.66
N GLU A 136 -16.79 27.60 -6.94
CA GLU A 136 -15.66 28.29 -7.58
C GLU A 136 -15.84 29.80 -7.70
N GLY A 137 -17.08 30.29 -7.82
CA GLY A 137 -17.40 31.72 -7.89
C GLY A 137 -17.43 32.44 -6.55
N SER A 138 -17.07 31.78 -5.44
CA SER A 138 -17.02 32.42 -4.12
C SER A 138 -15.88 33.43 -4.03
N THR A 139 -16.12 34.58 -3.38
CA THR A 139 -15.12 35.67 -3.26
C THR A 139 -13.81 35.21 -2.61
N ILE A 140 -13.87 34.28 -1.64
CA ILE A 140 -12.69 33.66 -1.02
C ILE A 140 -11.85 32.87 -2.04
N VAL A 141 -12.51 32.07 -2.89
CA VAL A 141 -11.85 31.23 -3.90
C VAL A 141 -11.28 32.09 -5.03
N LEU A 142 -12.02 33.10 -5.48
CA LEU A 142 -11.55 34.04 -6.51
C LEU A 142 -10.31 34.83 -6.06
N ASN A 143 -10.27 35.27 -4.79
CA ASN A 143 -9.07 35.91 -4.24
C ASN A 143 -7.88 34.94 -4.19
N GLU A 144 -8.10 33.69 -3.79
CA GLU A 144 -7.06 32.66 -3.80
C GLU A 144 -6.51 32.43 -5.20
N LEU A 145 -7.37 32.25 -6.20
CA LEU A 145 -6.98 32.09 -7.60
C LEU A 145 -6.14 33.25 -8.13
N ASN A 146 -6.44 34.47 -7.68
CA ASN A 146 -5.74 35.68 -8.10
C ASN A 146 -4.30 35.72 -7.58
N TRP A 147 -4.09 35.66 -6.26
CA TRP A 147 -2.73 35.78 -5.71
C TRP A 147 -1.85 34.56 -5.99
N THR A 148 -2.45 33.36 -6.03
CA THR A 148 -1.72 32.12 -6.32
C THR A 148 -1.27 32.02 -7.78
N ALA A 149 -1.77 32.87 -8.70
CA ALA A 149 -1.35 32.85 -10.10
C ALA A 149 0.13 33.19 -10.30
N ALA A 150 0.72 33.96 -9.37
CA ALA A 150 2.14 34.28 -9.37
C ALA A 150 3.05 33.06 -9.10
N LEU A 151 2.50 31.94 -8.62
CA LEU A 151 3.26 30.71 -8.36
C LEU A 151 3.67 30.00 -9.64
N ASP A 152 2.92 30.16 -10.74
CA ASP A 152 3.21 29.54 -12.04
C ASP A 152 4.64 29.86 -12.53
N ASP A 153 5.13 31.08 -12.32
CA ASP A 153 6.49 31.50 -12.68
C ASP A 153 7.56 30.87 -11.78
N VAL A 154 7.22 30.54 -10.53
CA VAL A 154 8.14 29.83 -9.62
C VAL A 154 8.17 28.35 -9.97
N PHE A 155 7.02 27.75 -10.26
CA PHE A 155 6.91 26.35 -10.67
C PHE A 155 7.73 26.06 -11.93
N LYS A 156 7.64 26.94 -12.93
CA LYS A 156 8.45 26.86 -14.16
C LYS A 156 9.94 26.93 -13.86
N ARG A 157 10.39 27.93 -13.10
CA ARG A 157 11.81 28.10 -12.73
C ARG A 157 12.38 26.88 -12.02
N ASN A 158 11.61 26.25 -11.13
CA ASN A 158 12.06 25.05 -10.44
C ASN A 158 12.26 23.86 -11.39
N ARG A 159 11.38 23.71 -12.39
CA ARG A 159 11.47 22.65 -13.41
C ARG A 159 12.58 22.93 -14.43
N GLU A 160 12.80 24.19 -14.78
CA GLU A 160 13.93 24.62 -15.63
C GLU A 160 15.29 24.33 -14.95
N GLU A 161 15.37 24.49 -13.63
CA GLU A 161 16.54 24.13 -12.83
C GLU A 161 16.68 22.61 -12.68
N ASP A 162 15.57 21.88 -12.51
CA ASP A 162 15.56 20.43 -12.38
C ASP A 162 14.48 19.73 -13.24
N PRO A 163 14.87 19.18 -14.42
CA PRO A 163 13.98 18.44 -15.32
C PRO A 163 13.51 17.07 -14.79
N THR A 164 13.92 16.64 -13.60
CA THR A 164 13.47 15.39 -12.95
C THR A 164 12.39 15.63 -11.90
N LEU A 165 12.01 16.89 -11.66
CA LEU A 165 11.04 17.28 -10.64
C LEU A 165 9.60 16.93 -11.04
N LEU A 166 8.90 16.12 -10.23
CA LEU A 166 7.52 15.67 -10.48
C LEU A 166 6.49 16.77 -10.14
N TRP A 167 5.32 16.40 -9.62
CA TRP A 167 4.28 17.35 -9.27
C TRP A 167 4.77 18.33 -8.21
N GLN A 168 4.58 19.61 -8.50
CA GLN A 168 4.67 20.69 -7.52
C GLN A 168 3.24 21.12 -7.21
N VAL A 169 2.86 21.16 -5.94
CA VAL A 169 1.49 21.49 -5.53
C VAL A 169 1.47 22.51 -4.40
N PHE A 170 0.57 23.49 -4.50
CA PHE A 170 0.14 24.31 -3.39
C PHE A 170 -1.27 23.91 -3.00
N GLY A 171 -1.44 23.40 -1.78
CA GLY A 171 -2.76 23.18 -1.19
C GLY A 171 -3.13 24.37 -0.31
N SER A 172 -4.19 25.10 -0.67
CA SER A 172 -4.70 26.23 0.11
C SER A 172 -5.54 25.75 1.30
N ALA A 173 -5.53 26.51 2.39
CA ALA A 173 -6.43 26.30 3.55
C ALA A 173 -7.92 26.41 3.17
N THR A 174 -8.22 27.07 2.06
CA THR A 174 -9.57 27.15 1.50
C THR A 174 -10.06 25.84 0.87
N GLY A 175 -9.15 24.89 0.58
CA GLY A 175 -9.44 23.61 -0.08
C GLY A 175 -9.08 23.58 -1.57
N LEU A 176 -8.73 24.72 -2.17
CA LEU A 176 -8.21 24.81 -3.54
C LEU A 176 -6.79 24.24 -3.63
N ALA A 177 -6.48 23.51 -4.69
CA ALA A 177 -5.12 23.04 -4.96
C ALA A 177 -4.63 23.51 -6.34
N ARG A 178 -3.41 24.05 -6.43
CA ARG A 178 -2.76 24.35 -7.72
C ARG A 178 -1.56 23.47 -7.91
N TYR A 179 -1.45 22.80 -9.04
CA TYR A 179 -0.35 21.91 -9.34
C TYR A 179 0.24 22.12 -10.74
N TYR A 180 1.54 21.86 -10.87
CA TYR A 180 2.30 22.03 -12.10
C TYR A 180 3.13 20.76 -12.43
N PRO A 181 3.22 20.34 -13.71
CA PRO A 181 2.58 20.92 -14.90
C PRO A 181 1.05 20.75 -14.90
N ALA A 182 0.33 21.45 -15.79
CA ALA A 182 -1.12 21.28 -15.91
C ALA A 182 -1.47 19.95 -16.56
N SER A 183 -2.41 19.21 -15.98
CA SER A 183 -2.99 17.99 -16.54
C SER A 183 -4.48 17.91 -16.19
N PRO A 184 -5.31 17.27 -17.04
CA PRO A 184 -6.71 17.03 -16.71
C PRO A 184 -6.82 16.10 -15.50
N TRP A 185 -7.83 16.32 -14.66
CA TRP A 185 -8.11 15.48 -13.50
C TRP A 185 -8.65 14.11 -13.92
N VAL A 186 -8.37 13.08 -13.12
CA VAL A 186 -8.79 11.68 -13.40
C VAL A 186 -10.31 11.53 -13.40
N ASP A 187 -10.97 12.15 -12.42
CA ASP A 187 -12.43 12.09 -12.24
C ASP A 187 -13.07 13.40 -12.68
N LYS A 188 -13.56 13.44 -13.92
CA LYS A 188 -14.25 14.62 -14.46
C LYS A 188 -15.61 14.79 -13.76
N SER A 189 -16.00 16.05 -13.51
CA SER A 189 -17.22 16.38 -12.74
C SER A 189 -18.54 15.87 -13.37
N ARG A 190 -18.52 15.40 -14.62
CA ARG A 190 -19.72 15.00 -15.39
C ARG A 190 -19.78 13.54 -15.81
N THR A 191 -18.79 12.69 -15.48
CA THR A 191 -18.96 11.25 -15.68
C THR A 191 -20.01 10.71 -14.71
N PRO A 192 -21.19 10.26 -15.18
CA PRO A 192 -22.37 10.02 -14.32
C PRO A 192 -22.16 8.97 -13.23
N ASN A 193 -21.13 8.13 -13.35
CA ASN A 193 -20.91 6.98 -12.47
C ASN A 193 -19.80 7.15 -11.41
N LYS A 194 -19.05 8.27 -11.39
CA LYS A 194 -17.95 8.50 -10.43
C LYS A 194 -17.85 9.98 -10.05
N ILE A 195 -18.08 10.28 -8.77
CA ILE A 195 -17.99 11.63 -8.19
C ILE A 195 -16.62 11.78 -7.54
N ASP A 196 -15.91 12.87 -7.87
CA ASP A 196 -14.66 13.23 -7.19
C ASP A 196 -14.93 13.73 -5.77
N LEU A 197 -14.36 13.02 -4.79
CA LEU A 197 -14.41 13.34 -3.36
C LEU A 197 -13.06 13.85 -2.82
N TYR A 198 -12.10 14.14 -3.70
CA TYR A 198 -10.79 14.69 -3.34
C TYR A 198 -10.95 16.07 -2.66
N ASP A 199 -10.31 16.21 -1.50
CA ASP A 199 -10.05 17.48 -0.81
C ASP A 199 -8.58 17.49 -0.40
N VAL A 200 -7.87 18.58 -0.69
CA VAL A 200 -6.43 18.70 -0.41
C VAL A 200 -6.15 18.65 1.10
N ARG A 201 -7.06 19.17 1.92
CA ARG A 201 -6.87 19.33 3.37
C ARG A 201 -6.92 18.00 4.12
N ARG A 202 -7.49 16.97 3.50
CA ARG A 202 -7.55 15.61 4.02
C ARG A 202 -6.36 14.77 3.62
N ARG A 203 -5.45 15.30 2.81
CA ARG A 203 -4.30 14.53 2.34
C ARG A 203 -3.26 14.38 3.44
N PRO A 204 -2.66 13.19 3.62
CA PRO A 204 -1.64 12.98 4.64
C PRO A 204 -0.51 14.02 4.57
N TRP A 205 -0.09 14.39 3.35
CA TRP A 205 0.92 15.41 3.14
C TRP A 205 0.50 16.80 3.63
N TYR A 206 -0.77 17.18 3.45
CA TYR A 206 -1.27 18.45 3.94
C TYR A 206 -1.35 18.43 5.48
N ILE A 207 -1.91 17.38 6.06
CA ILE A 207 -2.12 17.25 7.52
C ILE A 207 -0.78 17.32 8.26
N GLN A 208 0.23 16.60 7.78
CA GLN A 208 1.57 16.57 8.38
C GLN A 208 2.26 17.95 8.31
N GLY A 209 2.07 18.69 7.22
CA GLY A 209 2.62 20.05 7.09
C GLY A 209 1.81 21.12 7.83
N ALA A 210 0.53 20.88 8.12
CA ALA A 210 -0.38 21.88 8.71
C ALA A 210 -0.28 21.95 10.24
N ALA A 211 0.03 20.84 10.92
CA ALA A 211 0.09 20.80 12.38
C ALA A 211 1.10 19.75 12.88
N SER A 212 1.61 19.95 14.09
CA SER A 212 2.47 18.96 14.76
C SER A 212 1.66 17.76 15.30
N PRO A 213 2.31 16.60 15.53
CA PRO A 213 1.64 15.39 16.02
C PRO A 213 0.80 15.61 17.28
N LYS A 214 -0.23 14.79 17.46
CA LYS A 214 -1.21 14.99 18.55
C LYS A 214 -1.63 13.72 19.27
N ASP A 215 -1.78 13.84 20.58
CA ASP A 215 -2.48 12.92 21.47
C ASP A 215 -3.95 13.37 21.59
N MET A 216 -4.83 12.72 20.83
CA MET A 216 -6.24 13.07 20.70
C MET A 216 -7.14 12.09 21.45
N LEU A 217 -8.01 12.61 22.31
CA LEU A 217 -9.06 11.80 22.94
C LEU A 217 -10.44 12.24 22.46
N ILE A 218 -11.18 11.31 21.85
CA ILE A 218 -12.53 11.57 21.36
C ILE A 218 -13.54 11.15 22.44
N LEU A 219 -14.31 12.10 22.95
CA LEU A 219 -15.42 11.89 23.87
C LEU A 219 -16.74 11.90 23.11
N VAL A 220 -17.50 10.83 23.24
CA VAL A 220 -18.80 10.65 22.60
C VAL A 220 -19.89 10.62 23.65
N ASP A 221 -20.81 11.58 23.59
CA ASP A 221 -22.04 11.54 24.37
C ASP A 221 -22.92 10.39 23.87
N ALA A 222 -23.22 9.44 24.76
CA ALA A 222 -24.08 8.28 24.52
C ALA A 222 -25.33 8.29 25.41
N SER A 223 -25.75 9.47 25.89
CA SER A 223 -26.99 9.68 26.63
C SER A 223 -28.23 9.40 25.78
N GLY A 224 -29.41 9.37 26.41
CA GLY A 224 -30.67 9.14 25.71
C GLY A 224 -31.06 10.25 24.72
N SER A 225 -30.59 11.49 24.92
CA SER A 225 -30.95 12.66 24.09
C SER A 225 -30.44 12.53 22.66
N VAL A 226 -29.21 12.02 22.50
CA VAL A 226 -28.57 11.87 21.19
C VAL A 226 -29.18 10.73 20.34
N SER A 227 -30.12 9.95 20.89
CA SER A 227 -30.70 8.81 20.16
C SER A 227 -31.40 9.23 18.86
N GLY A 228 -31.23 8.45 17.79
CA GLY A 228 -31.83 8.74 16.48
C GLY A 228 -30.84 9.34 15.47
N LEU A 229 -31.20 10.47 14.85
CA LEU A 229 -30.40 11.10 13.77
C LEU A 229 -29.07 11.63 14.30
N THR A 230 -29.07 12.26 15.47
CA THR A 230 -27.87 12.84 16.10
C THR A 230 -26.79 11.79 16.34
N LEU A 231 -27.10 10.66 16.96
CA LEU A 231 -26.13 9.57 17.15
C LEU A 231 -25.58 9.05 15.81
N LYS A 232 -26.41 8.98 14.76
CA LYS A 232 -25.96 8.59 13.42
C LYS A 232 -24.96 9.60 12.84
N LEU A 233 -25.22 10.89 13.01
CA LEU A 233 -24.29 11.95 12.63
C LEU A 233 -23.01 11.87 13.46
N ILE A 234 -23.08 11.75 14.79
CA ILE A 234 -21.92 11.62 15.69
C ILE A 234 -21.03 10.45 15.26
N ARG A 235 -21.60 9.26 15.07
CA ARG A 235 -20.84 8.08 14.60
C ARG A 235 -20.10 8.37 13.29
N THR A 236 -20.76 9.08 12.37
CA THR A 236 -20.18 9.44 11.07
C THR A 236 -19.08 10.49 11.24
N SER A 237 -19.30 11.52 12.06
CA SER A 237 -18.31 12.56 12.36
C SER A 237 -17.05 12.02 13.03
N VAL A 238 -17.21 11.10 14.00
CA VAL A 238 -16.05 10.46 14.65
C VAL A 238 -15.26 9.62 13.65
N ILE A 239 -15.92 8.93 12.73
CA ILE A 239 -15.24 8.16 11.69
C ILE A 239 -14.48 9.07 10.72
N GLU A 240 -15.10 10.15 10.25
CA GLU A 240 -14.43 11.14 9.39
C GLU A 240 -13.26 11.84 10.12
N MET A 241 -13.41 12.10 11.42
CA MET A 241 -12.35 12.65 12.26
C MET A 241 -11.15 11.72 12.36
N LEU A 242 -11.37 10.39 12.51
CA LEU A 242 -10.29 9.41 12.51
C LEU A 242 -9.52 9.39 11.18
N GLU A 243 -10.12 9.79 10.05
CA GLU A 243 -9.41 9.91 8.77
C GLU A 243 -8.41 11.07 8.75
N THR A 244 -8.54 12.05 9.64
CA THR A 244 -7.62 13.21 9.74
C THR A 244 -6.37 12.90 10.57
N LEU A 245 -6.25 11.68 11.09
CA LEU A 245 -5.14 11.26 11.92
C LEU A 245 -4.07 10.51 11.12
N SER A 246 -2.82 10.90 11.34
CA SER A 246 -1.61 10.31 10.77
C SER A 246 -1.01 9.26 11.71
N ASP A 247 -0.05 8.48 11.23
CA ASP A 247 0.59 7.42 12.02
C ASP A 247 1.43 7.94 13.20
N ASP A 248 1.85 9.21 13.20
CA ASP A 248 2.52 9.86 14.35
C ASP A 248 1.54 10.30 15.45
N ASP A 249 0.24 10.30 15.14
CA ASP A 249 -0.80 10.69 16.08
C ASP A 249 -1.24 9.52 16.96
N PHE A 250 -1.72 9.85 18.16
CA PHE A 250 -2.22 8.89 19.14
C PHE A 250 -3.67 9.18 19.45
N VAL A 251 -4.51 8.15 19.45
CA VAL A 251 -5.94 8.30 19.63
C VAL A 251 -6.55 7.22 20.50
N ASN A 252 -7.58 7.60 21.26
CA ASN A 252 -8.54 6.66 21.83
C ASN A 252 -9.94 7.30 21.80
N VAL A 253 -10.98 6.46 21.87
CA VAL A 253 -12.38 6.88 21.83
C VAL A 253 -13.08 6.40 23.09
N VAL A 254 -13.65 7.34 23.83
CA VAL A 254 -14.39 7.15 25.08
C VAL A 254 -15.85 7.52 24.85
N SER A 255 -16.76 6.66 25.29
CA SER A 255 -18.19 6.97 25.34
C SER A 255 -18.59 7.22 26.79
N PHE A 256 -19.45 8.20 27.02
CA PHE A 256 -19.97 8.49 28.36
C PHE A 256 -21.49 8.68 28.36
N ASN A 257 -22.09 8.26 29.46
CA ASN A 257 -23.47 8.51 29.84
C ASN A 257 -23.50 8.76 31.36
N ASN A 258 -24.08 7.86 32.15
CA ASN A 258 -23.98 7.86 33.61
C ASN A 258 -22.56 7.52 34.10
N ASN A 259 -21.77 6.81 33.27
CA ASN A 259 -20.37 6.44 33.52
C ASN A 259 -19.57 6.63 32.22
N ALA A 260 -18.25 6.76 32.32
CA ALA A 260 -17.34 6.82 31.17
C ALA A 260 -16.67 5.46 30.95
N GLN A 261 -16.62 5.00 29.70
CA GLN A 261 -15.98 3.75 29.31
C GLN A 261 -15.33 3.86 27.92
N ASN A 262 -14.23 3.14 27.72
CA ASN A 262 -13.63 3.01 26.39
C ASN A 262 -14.59 2.29 25.44
N VAL A 263 -14.67 2.77 24.20
CA VAL A 263 -15.56 2.20 23.18
C VAL A 263 -15.04 0.86 22.66
N SER A 264 -13.73 0.68 22.68
CA SER A 264 -13.03 -0.47 22.11
C SER A 264 -12.27 -1.27 23.18
N CYS A 265 -11.49 -2.26 22.75
CA CYS A 265 -10.60 -3.04 23.61
C CYS A 265 -9.38 -2.24 24.13
N PHE A 266 -9.15 -1.03 23.64
CA PHE A 266 -8.00 -0.21 24.02
C PHE A 266 -8.26 0.52 25.35
N ASN A 267 -7.32 0.37 26.29
CA ASN A 267 -7.39 0.97 27.62
C ASN A 267 -6.60 2.28 27.76
N HIS A 268 -5.86 2.65 26.71
CA HIS A 268 -4.94 3.79 26.64
C HIS A 268 -4.94 4.36 25.22
N LEU A 269 -4.26 5.49 25.01
CA LEU A 269 -4.04 6.08 23.69
C LEU A 269 -3.17 5.16 22.83
N VAL A 270 -3.64 4.85 21.62
CA VAL A 270 -2.95 3.96 20.69
C VAL A 270 -2.51 4.74 19.46
N GLN A 271 -1.45 4.28 18.80
CA GLN A 271 -1.02 4.87 17.53
C GLN A 271 -2.18 4.80 16.52
N ALA A 272 -2.44 5.91 15.82
CA ALA A 272 -3.50 6.03 14.83
C ALA A 272 -3.14 5.38 13.49
N ASN A 273 -2.56 4.19 13.52
CA ASN A 273 -2.27 3.40 12.33
C ASN A 273 -3.54 2.84 11.68
N VAL A 274 -3.42 2.36 10.44
CA VAL A 274 -4.57 1.88 9.64
C VAL A 274 -5.37 0.78 10.38
N ARG A 275 -4.69 -0.16 11.06
CA ARG A 275 -5.32 -1.26 11.80
C ARG A 275 -6.11 -0.78 13.03
N ASN A 276 -5.50 0.05 13.86
CA ASN A 276 -6.10 0.59 15.08
C ASN A 276 -7.27 1.52 14.75
N LYS A 277 -7.12 2.38 13.73
CA LYS A 277 -8.21 3.23 13.21
C LYS A 277 -9.38 2.39 12.77
N LYS A 278 -9.16 1.30 12.00
CA LYS A 278 -10.26 0.39 11.62
C LYS A 278 -10.98 -0.18 12.85
N LYS A 279 -10.23 -0.64 13.85
CA LYS A 279 -10.84 -1.21 15.07
C LYS A 279 -11.67 -0.19 15.84
N LEU A 280 -11.20 1.05 15.93
CA LEU A 280 -11.95 2.16 16.52
C LEU A 280 -13.22 2.48 15.70
N LYS A 281 -13.11 2.58 14.37
CA LYS A 281 -14.27 2.81 13.47
C LYS A 281 -15.35 1.73 13.65
N GLU A 282 -14.96 0.46 13.72
CA GLU A 282 -15.88 -0.66 13.97
C GLU A 282 -16.59 -0.58 15.33
N ALA A 283 -15.86 -0.18 16.37
CA ALA A 283 -16.40 -0.05 17.71
C ALA A 283 -17.36 1.15 17.82
N VAL A 284 -17.02 2.27 17.18
CA VAL A 284 -17.86 3.47 17.10
C VAL A 284 -19.21 3.18 16.44
N TYR A 285 -19.24 2.36 15.38
CA TYR A 285 -20.49 1.97 14.72
C TYR A 285 -21.46 1.22 15.66
N LYS A 286 -20.94 0.52 16.68
CA LYS A 286 -21.73 -0.30 17.62
C LYS A 286 -22.23 0.46 18.85
N ILE A 287 -21.83 1.71 19.06
CA ILE A 287 -22.24 2.53 20.22
C ILE A 287 -23.76 2.64 20.26
N SER A 288 -24.41 2.43 21.42
CA SER A 288 -25.86 2.64 21.59
C SER A 288 -26.14 3.70 22.64
N ALA A 289 -27.09 4.59 22.35
CA ALA A 289 -27.47 5.71 23.22
C ALA A 289 -28.47 5.29 24.30
N LYS A 290 -28.08 5.40 25.58
CA LYS A 290 -28.90 5.11 26.77
C LYS A 290 -28.37 5.87 27.99
N GLY A 291 -29.25 6.31 28.88
CA GLY A 291 -28.90 6.92 30.17
C GLY A 291 -28.93 8.44 30.16
N ILE A 292 -28.38 9.05 31.20
CA ILE A 292 -28.30 10.50 31.43
C ILE A 292 -26.89 10.98 31.08
N THR A 293 -26.73 12.25 30.74
CA THR A 293 -25.44 12.90 30.44
C THR A 293 -24.74 13.32 31.74
N ASP A 294 -23.51 12.86 31.97
CA ASP A 294 -22.64 13.32 33.07
C ASP A 294 -21.27 13.77 32.51
N TYR A 295 -21.15 15.09 32.29
CA TYR A 295 -19.92 15.70 31.78
C TYR A 295 -18.75 15.58 32.77
N LYS A 296 -19.01 15.60 34.08
CA LYS A 296 -17.94 15.56 35.08
C LYS A 296 -17.17 14.25 35.02
N LYS A 297 -17.89 13.13 34.94
CA LYS A 297 -17.26 11.81 34.80
C LYS A 297 -16.58 11.62 33.45
N GLY A 298 -17.22 12.10 32.37
CA GLY A 298 -16.64 12.07 31.03
C GLY A 298 -15.26 12.74 30.99
N PHE A 299 -15.19 14.01 31.43
CA PHE A 299 -13.93 14.75 31.44
C PHE A 299 -12.92 14.24 32.47
N SER A 300 -13.36 13.77 33.65
CA SER A 300 -12.43 13.18 34.64
C SER A 300 -11.69 11.98 34.05
N TYR A 301 -12.42 11.07 33.41
CA TYR A 301 -11.82 9.92 32.73
C TYR A 301 -10.93 10.34 31.56
N ALA A 302 -11.32 11.39 30.83
CA ALA A 302 -10.55 11.94 29.73
C ALA A 302 -9.16 12.43 30.17
N PHE A 303 -9.10 13.20 31.25
CA PHE A 303 -7.84 13.69 31.80
C PHE A 303 -6.98 12.55 32.35
N GLU A 304 -7.58 11.56 33.02
CA GLU A 304 -6.84 10.37 33.49
C GLU A 304 -6.17 9.61 32.33
N GLN A 305 -6.85 9.46 31.19
CA GLN A 305 -6.29 8.85 29.98
C GLN A 305 -5.12 9.68 29.41
N LEU A 306 -5.28 11.00 29.35
CA LEU A 306 -4.25 11.93 28.85
C LEU A 306 -3.07 12.14 29.80
N LEU A 307 -3.16 11.75 31.07
CA LEU A 307 -2.08 11.82 32.05
C LEU A 307 -1.31 10.50 32.20
N ASN A 308 -1.74 9.43 31.54
CA ASN A 308 -1.03 8.16 31.59
C ASN A 308 0.29 8.25 30.78
N HIS A 309 1.43 8.17 31.48
CA HIS A 309 2.79 8.25 30.91
C HIS A 309 3.47 6.88 30.73
N SER A 310 2.81 5.79 31.13
CA SER A 310 3.40 4.43 31.07
C SER A 310 3.47 3.85 29.65
N VAL A 311 2.80 4.47 28.68
CA VAL A 311 2.62 3.99 27.31
C VAL A 311 3.33 4.90 26.31
N SER A 312 3.64 4.37 25.12
CA SER A 312 4.16 5.17 23.99
C SER A 312 3.12 6.20 23.55
N ARG A 313 3.55 7.44 23.29
CA ARG A 313 2.68 8.59 22.94
C ARG A 313 3.35 9.54 21.95
N ALA A 314 2.58 10.46 21.36
CA ALA A 314 3.15 11.58 20.62
C ALA A 314 3.77 12.60 21.60
N ASN A 315 3.13 12.81 22.76
CA ASN A 315 3.56 13.76 23.80
C ASN A 315 3.82 15.18 23.28
N CYS A 316 3.00 15.59 22.31
CA CYS A 316 3.00 16.91 21.70
C CYS A 316 1.65 17.59 22.01
N ASN A 317 0.83 17.90 21.00
CA ASN A 317 -0.49 18.49 21.20
C ASN A 317 -1.42 17.54 21.98
N LYS A 318 -1.92 17.97 23.14
CA LYS A 318 -2.89 17.19 23.94
C LYS A 318 -4.28 17.78 23.77
N ILE A 319 -5.18 17.00 23.18
CA ILE A 319 -6.51 17.51 22.82
C ILE A 319 -7.63 16.56 23.23
N ILE A 320 -8.74 17.13 23.67
CA ILE A 320 -10.00 16.44 23.93
C ILE A 320 -11.05 16.99 22.96
N MET A 321 -11.74 16.10 22.25
CA MET A 321 -12.85 16.48 21.36
C MET A 321 -14.15 15.85 21.83
N LEU A 322 -15.13 16.67 22.20
CA LEU A 322 -16.44 16.25 22.69
C LEU A 322 -17.49 16.35 21.58
N PHE A 323 -18.20 15.25 21.28
CA PHE A 323 -19.37 15.23 20.40
C PHE A 323 -20.65 15.04 21.22
N THR A 324 -21.56 16.02 21.17
CA THR A 324 -22.83 16.02 21.90
C THR A 324 -23.92 16.79 21.14
N ASP A 325 -25.18 16.66 21.56
CA ASP A 325 -26.30 17.46 21.10
C ASP A 325 -26.59 18.67 22.00
N GLY A 326 -25.72 18.99 22.96
CA GLY A 326 -25.85 20.16 23.83
C GLY A 326 -25.71 19.81 25.30
N GLY A 327 -25.69 20.81 26.17
CA GLY A 327 -25.47 20.55 27.59
C GLY A 327 -25.97 21.68 28.47
N GLU A 328 -26.54 21.32 29.63
CA GLU A 328 -26.96 22.30 30.64
C GLU A 328 -25.82 22.64 31.62
N GLU A 329 -24.86 21.73 31.82
CA GLU A 329 -23.78 21.88 32.80
C GLU A 329 -22.42 22.20 32.14
N ARG A 330 -21.65 23.11 32.75
CA ARG A 330 -20.32 23.56 32.29
C ARG A 330 -19.12 22.76 32.85
N ALA A 331 -19.33 21.87 33.82
CA ALA A 331 -18.28 21.06 34.46
C ALA A 331 -17.02 21.83 34.92
N GLN A 332 -17.17 23.09 35.35
CA GLN A 332 -16.06 24.03 35.63
C GLN A 332 -15.05 23.48 36.65
N GLU A 333 -15.54 22.78 37.67
CA GLU A 333 -14.74 22.14 38.73
C GLU A 333 -13.67 21.20 38.17
N ILE A 334 -13.97 20.45 37.11
CA ILE A 334 -13.04 19.48 36.51
C ILE A 334 -11.91 20.21 35.76
N PHE A 335 -12.24 21.26 35.02
CA PHE A 335 -11.24 22.05 34.30
C PHE A 335 -10.32 22.81 35.25
N HIS A 336 -10.84 23.38 36.34
CA HIS A 336 -10.01 23.99 37.38
C HIS A 336 -9.08 22.99 38.06
N LYS A 337 -9.51 21.74 38.25
CA LYS A 337 -8.68 20.70 38.89
C LYS A 337 -7.59 20.14 37.98
N TYR A 338 -7.92 19.83 36.72
CA TYR A 338 -7.03 19.07 35.83
C TYR A 338 -6.30 19.95 34.80
N ASN A 339 -6.84 21.11 34.42
CA ASN A 339 -6.33 21.92 33.31
C ASN A 339 -6.22 23.41 33.68
N GLU A 340 -5.77 23.72 34.90
CA GLU A 340 -5.59 25.11 35.35
C GLU A 340 -4.59 25.89 34.47
N ASP A 341 -3.55 25.22 33.98
CA ASP A 341 -2.53 25.78 33.10
C ASP A 341 -2.97 25.86 31.62
N LYS A 342 -4.14 25.30 31.27
CA LYS A 342 -4.66 25.20 29.88
C LYS A 342 -3.70 24.52 28.90
N LYS A 343 -3.04 23.45 29.33
CA LYS A 343 -2.16 22.61 28.50
C LYS A 343 -2.94 21.68 27.56
N VAL A 344 -4.15 21.31 27.96
CA VAL A 344 -5.05 20.48 27.14
C VAL A 344 -6.04 21.39 26.44
N ARG A 345 -6.16 21.24 25.12
CA ARG A 345 -7.17 21.98 24.34
C ARG A 345 -8.47 21.19 24.28
N VAL A 346 -9.60 21.86 24.42
CA VAL A 346 -10.93 21.21 24.42
C VAL A 346 -11.76 21.74 23.25
N PHE A 347 -12.09 20.86 22.31
CA PHE A 347 -12.99 21.15 21.20
C PHE A 347 -14.37 20.58 21.47
N THR A 348 -15.41 21.33 21.16
CA THR A 348 -16.80 20.90 21.37
C THR A 348 -17.59 20.95 20.06
N PHE A 349 -18.26 19.85 19.75
CA PHE A 349 -19.06 19.66 18.54
C PHE A 349 -20.53 19.51 18.92
N SER A 350 -21.35 20.47 18.51
CA SER A 350 -22.81 20.38 18.57
C SER A 350 -23.32 19.69 17.32
N VAL A 351 -23.92 18.51 17.45
CA VAL A 351 -24.28 17.67 16.31
C VAL A 351 -25.79 17.51 16.18
N GLY A 352 -26.30 17.64 14.95
CA GLY A 352 -27.70 17.48 14.61
C GLY A 352 -28.53 18.75 14.83
N GLN A 353 -29.78 18.69 14.39
CA GLN A 353 -30.75 19.75 14.66
C GLN A 353 -31.47 19.44 15.97
N HIS A 354 -31.21 20.24 17.00
CA HIS A 354 -31.77 20.09 18.33
C HIS A 354 -32.05 21.45 18.96
N ASN A 355 -32.86 21.45 20.02
CA ASN A 355 -33.23 22.66 20.76
C ASN A 355 -32.50 22.78 22.12
N TYR A 356 -31.56 21.89 22.42
CA TYR A 356 -30.75 21.97 23.65
C TYR A 356 -29.82 23.18 23.64
N ASP A 357 -29.47 23.67 24.83
CA ASP A 357 -28.59 24.81 25.00
C ASP A 357 -27.16 24.48 24.57
N LYS A 358 -26.59 25.39 23.77
CA LYS A 358 -25.22 25.33 23.24
C LYS A 358 -24.26 26.21 24.05
N GLY A 359 -24.77 27.11 24.89
CA GLY A 359 -23.95 28.05 25.65
C GLY A 359 -22.91 27.38 26.55
N PRO A 360 -23.24 26.31 27.29
CA PRO A 360 -22.26 25.62 28.14
C PRO A 360 -21.11 24.96 27.37
N ILE A 361 -21.40 24.29 26.25
CA ILE A 361 -20.36 23.64 25.44
C ILE A 361 -19.47 24.65 24.69
N GLN A 362 -20.02 25.80 24.29
CA GLN A 362 -19.23 26.92 23.76
C GLN A 362 -18.28 27.47 24.82
N TRP A 363 -18.78 27.68 26.04
CA TRP A 363 -17.95 28.12 27.17
C TRP A 363 -16.79 27.17 27.44
N MET A 364 -17.02 25.85 27.40
CA MET A 364 -15.95 24.86 27.58
C MET A 364 -14.85 24.99 26.53
N ALA A 365 -15.20 25.25 25.26
CA ALA A 365 -14.23 25.42 24.18
C ALA A 365 -13.40 26.71 24.36
N CYS A 366 -14.08 27.83 24.62
CA CYS A 366 -13.42 29.13 24.79
C CYS A 366 -12.48 29.15 26.01
N GLU A 367 -12.90 28.58 27.15
CA GLU A 367 -12.08 28.56 28.38
C GLU A 367 -10.79 27.75 28.22
N ASN A 368 -10.81 26.71 27.39
CA ASN A 368 -9.70 25.77 27.22
C ASN A 368 -8.95 25.96 25.87
N LYS A 369 -8.94 27.16 25.30
CA LYS A 369 -8.21 27.50 24.05
C LYS A 369 -8.49 26.54 22.88
N GLY A 370 -9.70 25.99 22.82
CA GLY A 370 -10.14 25.16 21.71
C GLY A 370 -11.08 25.94 20.81
N TYR A 371 -11.99 25.22 20.15
CA TYR A 371 -12.93 25.80 19.20
C TYR A 371 -14.27 25.06 19.23
N TYR A 372 -15.34 25.78 18.91
CA TYR A 372 -16.70 25.27 18.82
C TYR A 372 -17.09 25.03 17.37
N TYR A 373 -17.66 23.85 17.08
CA TYR A 373 -18.13 23.48 15.75
C TYR A 373 -19.58 23.01 15.79
N GLU A 374 -20.36 23.35 14.76
CA GLU A 374 -21.74 22.89 14.60
C GLU A 374 -21.89 22.00 13.36
N ILE A 375 -22.42 20.79 13.55
CA ILE A 375 -22.61 19.81 12.46
C ILE A 375 -24.12 19.52 12.31
N PRO A 376 -24.84 20.30 11.48
CA PRO A 376 -26.29 20.11 11.31
C PRO A 376 -26.63 18.92 10.39
N SER A 377 -25.75 18.54 9.48
CA SER A 377 -26.01 17.57 8.42
C SER A 377 -24.76 16.81 8.01
N ILE A 378 -24.93 15.75 7.19
CA ILE A 378 -23.81 14.94 6.68
C ILE A 378 -22.85 15.76 5.81
N GLY A 379 -23.35 16.70 5.01
CA GLY A 379 -22.51 17.54 4.15
C GLY A 379 -21.59 18.47 4.93
N ALA A 380 -21.99 18.88 6.14
CA ALA A 380 -21.17 19.71 7.02
C ALA A 380 -20.07 18.94 7.77
N ILE A 381 -20.19 17.61 7.87
CA ILE A 381 -19.21 16.78 8.60
C ILE A 381 -17.82 16.98 8.01
N ARG A 382 -17.68 16.81 6.69
CA ARG A 382 -16.38 16.81 6.03
C ARG A 382 -15.57 18.10 6.26
N ILE A 383 -16.26 19.25 6.28
CA ILE A 383 -15.61 20.56 6.43
C ILE A 383 -15.22 20.80 7.89
N ASN A 384 -16.12 20.51 8.84
CA ASN A 384 -15.90 20.85 10.24
C ASN A 384 -14.97 19.87 10.96
N THR A 385 -14.86 18.61 10.48
CA THR A 385 -13.96 17.63 11.10
C THR A 385 -12.48 17.84 10.74
N GLN A 386 -12.13 18.78 9.86
CA GLN A 386 -10.74 19.08 9.48
C GLN A 386 -10.25 20.47 9.92
N GLU A 387 -11.16 21.40 10.16
CA GLU A 387 -10.88 22.80 10.50
C GLU A 387 -10.14 22.98 11.85
N TYR A 388 -10.15 21.96 12.72
CA TYR A 388 -9.38 22.01 13.97
C TYR A 388 -7.86 22.10 13.75
N LEU A 389 -7.36 21.69 12.58
CA LEU A 389 -5.94 21.82 12.22
C LEU A 389 -5.50 23.28 12.18
N ASP A 390 -6.38 24.21 11.80
CA ASP A 390 -6.08 25.64 11.77
C ASP A 390 -5.79 26.19 13.17
N VAL A 391 -6.45 25.63 14.20
CA VAL A 391 -6.21 25.97 15.61
C VAL A 391 -4.90 25.38 16.10
N LEU A 392 -4.60 24.14 15.71
CA LEU A 392 -3.34 23.47 16.08
C LEU A 392 -2.12 24.06 15.35
N GLY A 393 -2.32 24.72 14.20
CA GLY A 393 -1.26 25.40 13.46
C GLY A 393 -0.80 26.71 14.10
N ARG A 394 -1.59 27.35 14.98
CA ARG A 394 -1.28 28.70 15.53
C ARG A 394 0.10 28.78 16.21
N PRO A 395 0.48 27.87 17.13
CA PRO A 395 1.80 27.90 17.77
C PRO A 395 2.95 27.69 16.77
N MET A 396 2.70 26.93 15.71
CA MET A 396 3.66 26.65 14.65
C MET A 396 3.93 27.91 13.81
N VAL A 397 2.89 28.68 13.45
CA VAL A 397 3.04 29.97 12.76
C VAL A 397 3.85 30.96 13.61
N LEU A 398 3.59 31.01 14.91
CA LEU A 398 4.30 31.88 15.85
C LEU A 398 5.77 31.51 16.06
N ALA A 399 6.16 30.25 15.82
CA ALA A 399 7.55 29.82 15.87
C ALA A 399 8.38 30.34 14.66
N GLY A 400 7.72 30.86 13.62
CA GLY A 400 8.35 31.49 12.47
C GLY A 400 9.25 30.53 11.69
N GLU A 401 10.45 30.98 11.32
CA GLU A 401 11.40 30.18 10.51
C GLU A 401 11.80 28.84 11.17
N LYS A 402 11.69 28.70 12.50
CA LYS A 402 11.99 27.42 13.18
C LYS A 402 11.02 26.31 12.82
N ALA A 403 9.78 26.67 12.48
CA ALA A 403 8.73 25.74 12.08
C ALA A 403 8.80 25.35 10.60
N LYS A 404 9.57 26.07 9.78
CA LYS A 404 9.74 25.78 8.36
C LYS A 404 10.76 24.66 8.13
N GLN A 405 10.41 23.47 8.59
CA GLN A 405 11.18 22.26 8.37
C GLN A 405 10.46 21.39 7.34
N VAL A 406 11.22 20.89 6.36
CA VAL A 406 10.65 19.97 5.37
C VAL A 406 10.42 18.64 6.05
N GLN A 407 9.18 18.17 6.00
CA GLN A 407 8.80 16.85 6.47
C GLN A 407 8.46 15.97 5.26
N TRP A 408 8.80 14.70 5.34
CA TRP A 408 8.47 13.73 4.29
C TRP A 408 7.36 12.82 4.77
N THR A 409 6.40 12.56 3.89
CA THR A 409 5.29 11.65 4.19
C THR A 409 5.68 10.19 4.13
N ASN A 410 4.84 9.35 4.73
CA ASN A 410 4.77 7.92 4.42
C ASN A 410 4.48 7.72 2.91
N VAL A 411 4.80 6.54 2.40
CA VAL A 411 4.50 6.15 1.02
C VAL A 411 2.99 6.08 0.79
N TYR A 412 2.51 6.68 -0.29
CA TYR A 412 1.12 6.60 -0.69
C TYR A 412 0.97 6.57 -2.22
N LEU A 413 -0.25 6.24 -2.69
CA LEU A 413 -0.57 6.27 -4.13
C LEU A 413 -0.97 7.67 -4.57
N ASP A 414 -0.26 8.19 -5.56
CA ASP A 414 -0.57 9.51 -6.13
C ASP A 414 -2.03 9.59 -6.62
N ALA A 415 -2.66 10.74 -6.38
CA ALA A 415 -4.01 11.04 -6.87
C ALA A 415 -4.07 11.15 -8.39
N LEU A 416 -2.96 11.50 -9.03
CA LEU A 416 -2.77 11.54 -10.47
C LEU A 416 -2.07 10.27 -10.99
N GLU A 417 -2.29 9.11 -10.35
CA GLU A 417 -1.92 7.76 -10.84
C GLU A 417 -0.45 7.60 -11.28
N LEU A 418 0.48 8.40 -10.75
CA LEU A 418 1.91 8.26 -11.06
C LEU A 418 2.51 6.96 -10.49
N GLY A 419 1.95 6.48 -9.38
CA GLY A 419 2.39 5.29 -8.66
C GLY A 419 2.60 5.57 -7.17
N LEU A 420 3.53 4.84 -6.56
CA LEU A 420 3.90 5.06 -5.16
C LEU A 420 4.86 6.26 -5.04
N VAL A 421 4.49 7.24 -4.23
CA VAL A 421 5.22 8.50 -4.04
C VAL A 421 5.38 8.82 -2.56
N ILE A 422 6.37 9.66 -2.27
CA ILE A 422 6.47 10.43 -1.04
C ILE A 422 6.45 11.91 -1.37
N THR A 423 5.93 12.73 -0.46
CA THR A 423 5.82 14.18 -0.67
C THR A 423 6.60 14.90 0.41
N GLY A 424 7.49 15.79 -0.01
CA GLY A 424 8.12 16.75 0.89
C GLY A 424 7.16 17.91 1.11
N THR A 425 6.89 18.26 2.37
CA THR A 425 5.88 19.25 2.73
C THR A 425 6.49 20.42 3.49
N LEU A 426 5.95 21.61 3.25
CA LEU A 426 6.36 22.83 3.96
C LEU A 426 5.16 23.76 4.14
N PRO A 427 4.84 24.21 5.37
CA PRO A 427 3.76 25.15 5.60
C PRO A 427 4.08 26.53 5.04
N VAL A 428 3.05 27.24 4.58
CA VAL A 428 3.10 28.63 4.12
C VAL A 428 2.33 29.49 5.11
N PHE A 429 2.98 30.51 5.67
CA PHE A 429 2.38 31.33 6.71
C PHE A 429 1.75 32.62 6.18
N ASN A 430 0.66 33.06 6.80
CA ASN A 430 0.08 34.36 6.49
C ASN A 430 0.84 35.45 7.24
N LEU A 431 1.65 36.24 6.53
CA LEU A 431 2.48 37.29 7.12
C LEU A 431 1.79 38.67 7.19
N THR A 432 0.50 38.74 6.85
CA THR A 432 -0.26 39.99 6.97
C THR A 432 -0.44 40.39 8.43
N LYS A 433 -0.44 41.70 8.68
CA LYS A 433 -0.66 42.27 10.02
C LYS A 433 -2.11 42.72 10.14
N GLU A 434 -2.75 42.32 11.23
CA GLU A 434 -4.07 42.82 11.58
C GLU A 434 -4.02 44.32 11.95
N GLN A 435 -5.19 44.97 11.98
CA GLN A 435 -5.33 46.38 12.36
C GLN A 435 -4.79 46.68 13.77
N ASN A 436 -4.72 45.66 14.63
CA ASN A 436 -4.18 45.73 16.00
C ASN A 436 -2.64 45.59 16.07
N GLY A 437 -1.97 45.34 14.93
CA GLY A 437 -0.51 45.16 14.84
C GLY A 437 -0.01 43.73 15.10
N ASN A 438 -0.90 42.80 15.47
CA ASN A 438 -0.59 41.38 15.60
C ASN A 438 -0.48 40.71 14.22
N LEU A 439 0.38 39.70 14.12
CA LEU A 439 0.50 38.85 12.92
C LEU A 439 -0.66 37.85 12.89
N ASN A 440 -1.18 37.58 11.68
CA ASN A 440 -2.15 36.51 11.49
C ASN A 440 -1.54 35.16 11.92
N GLN A 441 -2.32 34.37 12.67
CA GLN A 441 -1.86 33.11 13.27
C GLN A 441 -2.27 31.88 12.47
N LEU A 442 -2.74 32.06 11.23
CA LEU A 442 -3.19 30.98 10.35
C LEU A 442 -2.18 30.70 9.25
N ILE A 443 -2.16 29.46 8.78
CA ILE A 443 -1.45 29.06 7.58
C ILE A 443 -2.27 29.49 6.35
N LEU A 444 -1.59 29.87 5.26
CA LEU A 444 -2.24 30.03 3.95
C LEU A 444 -2.52 28.67 3.31
N GLY A 445 -1.69 27.69 3.64
CA GLY A 445 -1.73 26.36 3.05
C GLY A 445 -0.40 25.62 3.23
N VAL A 446 -0.25 24.54 2.49
CA VAL A 446 0.95 23.68 2.51
C VAL A 446 1.45 23.51 1.08
N MET A 447 2.75 23.68 0.89
CA MET A 447 3.45 23.34 -0.35
C MET A 447 3.91 21.89 -0.32
N GLY A 448 3.76 21.20 -1.43
CA GLY A 448 4.17 19.81 -1.62
C GLY A 448 4.99 19.64 -2.89
N VAL A 449 5.99 18.76 -2.85
CA VAL A 449 6.71 18.27 -4.03
C VAL A 449 6.86 16.76 -3.94
N ASP A 450 6.50 16.08 -5.02
CA ASP A 450 6.52 14.62 -5.06
C ASP A 450 7.90 14.08 -5.47
N VAL A 451 8.24 12.94 -4.88
CA VAL A 451 9.35 12.08 -5.27
C VAL A 451 8.80 10.69 -5.50
N SER A 452 8.97 10.17 -6.72
CA SER A 452 8.56 8.81 -7.06
C SER A 452 9.55 7.82 -6.46
N LEU A 453 9.04 6.70 -5.97
CA LEU A 453 9.89 5.59 -5.55
C LEU A 453 10.72 4.99 -6.68
N GLU A 454 10.29 5.17 -7.94
CA GLU A 454 11.10 4.78 -9.10
C GLU A 454 12.38 5.61 -9.22
N ASP A 455 12.34 6.90 -8.85
CA ASP A 455 13.53 7.76 -8.86
C ASP A 455 14.52 7.36 -7.77
N ILE A 456 14.02 6.98 -6.58
CA ILE A 456 14.84 6.44 -5.48
C ILE A 456 15.44 5.07 -5.87
N LYS A 457 14.68 4.22 -6.58
CA LYS A 457 15.17 2.94 -7.10
C LYS A 457 16.30 3.11 -8.12
N LYS A 458 16.29 4.18 -8.92
CA LYS A 458 17.40 4.51 -9.85
C LYS A 458 18.70 4.85 -9.11
N LEU A 459 18.61 5.41 -7.90
CA LEU A 459 19.78 5.72 -7.06
C LEU A 459 20.32 4.50 -6.29
N THR A 460 19.59 3.37 -6.31
CA THR A 460 19.96 2.13 -5.61
C THR A 460 20.15 0.99 -6.61
N PRO A 461 21.20 1.04 -7.45
CA PRO A 461 21.40 0.07 -8.52
C PRO A 461 21.61 -1.34 -7.96
N ARG A 462 20.78 -2.28 -8.44
CA ARG A 462 20.83 -3.69 -8.04
C ARG A 462 21.62 -4.59 -8.98
N PHE A 463 22.02 -4.12 -10.17
CA PHE A 463 22.57 -4.97 -11.24
C PHE A 463 23.98 -5.52 -10.97
N THR A 464 24.73 -4.90 -10.08
CA THR A 464 26.03 -5.44 -9.62
C THR A 464 25.85 -6.40 -8.44
N LEU A 465 24.64 -6.44 -7.86
CA LEU A 465 24.27 -7.34 -6.81
C LEU A 465 23.64 -8.57 -7.45
N CYS A 466 23.87 -9.75 -6.89
CA CYS A 466 23.10 -10.92 -7.29
C CYS A 466 21.60 -10.70 -7.00
N PRO A 467 20.68 -11.49 -7.57
CA PRO A 467 19.23 -11.34 -7.33
C PRO A 467 18.77 -11.42 -5.88
N ASN A 468 19.59 -12.06 -5.04
CA ASN A 468 19.35 -12.20 -3.61
C ASN A 468 19.79 -10.97 -2.81
N GLY A 469 20.52 -10.03 -3.42
CA GLY A 469 20.94 -8.78 -2.81
C GLY A 469 19.97 -7.64 -3.13
N TYR A 470 19.60 -6.86 -2.12
CA TYR A 470 18.67 -5.74 -2.27
C TYR A 470 18.90 -4.65 -1.24
N TYR A 471 18.50 -3.43 -1.60
CA TYR A 471 18.39 -2.33 -0.66
C TYR A 471 17.02 -2.32 -0.01
N PHE A 472 16.96 -1.84 1.23
CA PHE A 472 15.72 -1.41 1.84
C PHE A 472 15.93 -0.13 2.62
N ALA A 473 14.88 0.69 2.72
CA ALA A 473 14.90 1.93 3.49
C ALA A 473 13.76 1.92 4.49
N ILE A 474 14.01 2.42 5.70
CA ILE A 474 13.00 2.52 6.74
C ILE A 474 12.87 3.94 7.31
N ASP A 475 11.67 4.20 7.81
CA ASP A 475 11.27 5.42 8.50
C ASP A 475 11.51 5.27 10.02
N PRO A 476 11.50 6.36 10.81
CA PRO A 476 11.64 6.28 12.28
C PRO A 476 10.48 5.56 12.97
N ASN A 477 9.36 5.35 12.25
CA ASN A 477 8.25 4.50 12.67
C ASN A 477 8.47 3.00 12.35
N GLY A 478 9.50 2.68 11.55
CA GLY A 478 9.84 1.34 11.06
C GLY A 478 9.09 0.90 9.81
N TYR A 479 8.32 1.79 9.18
CA TYR A 479 7.72 1.54 7.86
C TYR A 479 8.80 1.50 6.78
N VAL A 480 8.61 0.62 5.79
CA VAL A 480 9.52 0.51 4.66
C VAL A 480 9.18 1.55 3.59
N LEU A 481 10.14 2.44 3.32
CA LEU A 481 10.10 3.35 2.19
C LEU A 481 10.40 2.59 0.88
N LEU A 482 11.45 1.77 0.89
CA LEU A 482 11.89 0.99 -0.27
C LEU A 482 12.09 -0.46 0.16
N HIS A 483 11.46 -1.40 -0.54
CA HIS A 483 11.64 -2.84 -0.33
C HIS A 483 11.16 -3.62 -1.57
N PRO A 484 11.76 -4.78 -1.91
CA PRO A 484 11.29 -5.62 -3.03
C PRO A 484 9.83 -6.08 -2.89
N ASN A 485 9.40 -6.39 -1.65
CA ASN A 485 8.03 -6.85 -1.37
C ASN A 485 7.00 -5.71 -1.28
N LEU A 486 7.40 -4.44 -1.39
CA LEU A 486 6.47 -3.31 -1.38
C LEU A 486 5.78 -3.18 -2.75
N GLN A 487 4.48 -3.46 -2.80
CA GLN A 487 3.67 -3.40 -4.01
C GLN A 487 2.84 -2.10 -4.08
N PRO A 488 2.42 -1.66 -5.29
CA PRO A 488 1.55 -0.50 -5.48
C PRO A 488 0.09 -0.74 -5.04
N LYS A 489 -0.21 -1.85 -4.36
CA LYS A 489 -1.55 -2.15 -3.87
C LYS A 489 -1.77 -1.52 -2.50
N GLN A 490 -2.98 -1.05 -2.25
CA GLN A 490 -3.38 -0.58 -0.92
C GLN A 490 -3.28 -1.72 0.10
N ILE A 491 -2.88 -1.37 1.32
CA ILE A 491 -2.79 -2.32 2.42
C ILE A 491 -4.20 -2.72 2.88
N GLY A 492 -4.49 -4.00 2.81
CA GLY A 492 -5.69 -4.60 3.33
C GLY A 492 -5.69 -4.60 4.85
N VAL A 493 -6.85 -4.31 5.44
CA VAL A 493 -7.07 -4.52 6.87
C VAL A 493 -8.28 -5.42 7.03
N GLY A 494 -8.05 -6.63 7.56
CA GLY A 494 -9.04 -7.69 7.75
C GLY A 494 -9.78 -8.12 6.48
N ILE A 495 -10.89 -8.84 6.65
CA ILE A 495 -11.69 -9.36 5.55
C ILE A 495 -12.66 -8.29 5.04
N PRO A 496 -12.71 -8.01 3.72
CA PRO A 496 -13.64 -7.05 3.16
C PRO A 496 -15.08 -7.56 3.23
N LYS A 497 -15.96 -6.75 3.83
CA LYS A 497 -17.39 -7.02 3.96
C LYS A 497 -18.15 -5.91 3.25
N VAL A 498 -18.80 -6.24 2.13
CA VAL A 498 -19.50 -5.24 1.29
C VAL A 498 -21.01 -5.37 1.46
N LYS A 499 -21.67 -4.25 1.78
CA LYS A 499 -23.12 -4.11 1.60
C LYS A 499 -23.34 -3.58 0.19
N LEU A 500 -23.90 -4.41 -0.71
CA LEU A 500 -24.20 -4.16 -2.14
C LEU A 500 -24.86 -2.80 -2.48
N ARG A 501 -25.33 -2.01 -1.51
CA ARG A 501 -26.04 -0.74 -1.71
C ARG A 501 -25.23 0.54 -1.45
N LYS A 502 -23.96 0.48 -1.03
CA LYS A 502 -23.13 1.68 -0.81
C LYS A 502 -21.74 1.50 -1.43
N ARG A 503 -21.50 2.13 -2.57
CA ARG A 503 -20.14 2.37 -3.06
C ARG A 503 -19.45 3.29 -2.05
N ARG A 504 -18.43 2.79 -1.35
CA ARG A 504 -17.60 3.62 -0.45
C ARG A 504 -16.69 4.50 -1.32
N PRO A 505 -16.33 5.70 -0.84
CA PRO A 505 -15.23 6.46 -1.44
C PRO A 505 -13.98 5.59 -1.45
N ASN A 506 -13.18 5.65 -2.52
CA ASN A 506 -11.79 5.19 -2.49
C ASN A 506 -11.03 6.13 -1.55
N VAL A 507 -11.10 5.88 -0.24
CA VAL A 507 -10.29 6.59 0.75
C VAL A 507 -8.85 6.16 0.52
N GLN A 508 -7.99 7.10 0.15
CA GLN A 508 -6.56 6.85 -0.07
C GLN A 508 -5.87 6.77 1.29
N GLU A 509 -5.95 5.61 1.93
CA GLU A 509 -5.08 5.28 3.06
C GLU A 509 -3.63 5.16 2.58
N PRO A 510 -2.64 5.58 3.38
CA PRO A 510 -1.23 5.44 3.03
C PRO A 510 -0.82 3.95 3.01
N VAL A 511 0.22 3.63 2.23
CA VAL A 511 0.78 2.28 2.08
C VAL A 511 1.87 2.07 3.13
N THR A 512 1.47 1.97 4.39
CA THR A 512 2.36 1.79 5.57
C THR A 512 2.65 0.31 5.84
N LEU A 513 3.55 -0.31 5.07
CA LEU A 513 4.06 -1.66 5.33
C LEU A 513 5.26 -1.56 6.31
N ASP A 514 5.29 -2.36 7.36
CA ASP A 514 6.42 -2.42 8.30
C ASP A 514 7.51 -3.38 7.79
N PHE A 515 8.77 -3.12 8.10
CA PHE A 515 9.89 -4.02 7.80
C PHE A 515 9.66 -5.46 8.32
N LEU A 516 9.12 -5.60 9.54
CA LEU A 516 8.84 -6.91 10.13
C LEU A 516 7.61 -7.61 9.53
N ASP A 517 6.83 -6.89 8.71
CA ASP A 517 5.71 -7.46 7.96
C ASP A 517 6.13 -7.75 6.51
N ALA A 518 7.09 -7.00 5.97
CA ALA A 518 7.65 -7.20 4.64
C ALA A 518 8.58 -8.42 4.55
N GLU A 519 9.25 -8.78 5.65
CA GLU A 519 10.09 -9.96 5.77
C GLU A 519 9.61 -10.88 6.90
N LEU A 520 10.04 -12.15 6.90
CA LEU A 520 9.81 -13.05 8.04
C LEU A 520 10.50 -12.50 9.30
N GLU A 521 9.71 -12.33 10.37
CA GLU A 521 10.12 -11.77 11.65
C GLU A 521 11.14 -12.68 12.38
N ASN A 522 12.14 -12.06 13.00
CA ASN A 522 13.18 -12.71 13.80
C ASN A 522 13.66 -11.70 14.86
N ASP A 523 13.96 -12.15 16.07
CA ASP A 523 14.49 -11.32 17.17
C ASP A 523 15.71 -10.48 16.75
N ILE A 524 16.60 -11.05 15.92
CA ILE A 524 17.78 -10.34 15.40
C ILE A 524 17.36 -9.21 14.45
N LYS A 525 16.33 -9.42 13.62
CA LYS A 525 15.79 -8.39 12.72
C LYS A 525 15.10 -7.28 13.50
N VAL A 526 14.46 -7.60 14.62
CA VAL A 526 13.89 -6.60 15.55
C VAL A 526 15.00 -5.71 16.14
N GLU A 527 16.14 -6.29 16.50
CA GLU A 527 17.32 -5.54 16.96
C GLU A 527 17.87 -4.61 15.86
N ILE A 528 18.02 -5.11 14.63
CA ILE A 528 18.50 -4.32 13.48
C ILE A 528 17.55 -3.16 13.21
N ARG A 529 16.24 -3.43 13.14
CA ARG A 529 15.20 -2.40 12.95
C ARG A 529 15.29 -1.31 14.00
N LYS A 530 15.45 -1.68 15.27
CA LYS A 530 15.59 -0.72 16.36
C LYS A 530 16.82 0.18 16.19
N LYS A 531 17.99 -0.41 15.92
CA LYS A 531 19.24 0.34 15.71
C LYS A 531 19.16 1.29 14.53
N MET A 532 18.51 0.87 13.45
CA MET A 532 18.27 1.71 12.28
C MET A 532 17.33 2.88 12.57
N ILE A 533 16.25 2.66 13.35
CA ILE A 533 15.33 3.72 13.80
C ILE A 533 16.05 4.75 14.69
N ASP A 534 16.98 4.29 15.53
CA ASP A 534 17.78 5.17 16.38
C ASP A 534 18.87 5.94 15.60
N GLY A 535 19.02 5.69 14.29
CA GLY A 535 19.98 6.36 13.41
C GLY A 535 21.41 5.82 13.51
N GLU A 536 21.60 4.63 14.09
CA GLU A 536 22.92 4.00 14.20
C GLU A 536 23.36 3.39 12.86
N SER A 537 24.67 3.29 12.64
CA SER A 537 25.24 2.54 11.51
C SER A 537 25.84 1.22 11.99
N GLY A 538 25.69 0.16 11.22
CA GLY A 538 26.14 -1.17 11.65
C GLY A 538 26.13 -2.21 10.55
N GLU A 539 26.70 -3.36 10.88
CA GLU A 539 26.71 -4.55 10.05
C GLU A 539 26.43 -5.78 10.92
N LYS A 540 25.64 -6.71 10.39
CA LYS A 540 25.29 -7.96 11.06
C LYS A 540 25.13 -9.09 10.07
N THR A 541 25.84 -10.19 10.29
CA THR A 541 25.72 -11.43 9.52
C THR A 541 25.06 -12.50 10.39
N PHE A 542 24.03 -13.16 9.87
CA PHE A 542 23.30 -14.22 10.55
C PHE A 542 22.51 -15.08 9.55
N GLU A 543 22.18 -16.30 9.98
CA GLU A 543 21.33 -17.21 9.20
C GLU A 543 19.86 -16.88 9.42
N THR A 544 19.10 -16.80 8.32
CA THR A 544 17.68 -16.43 8.33
C THR A 544 16.87 -17.25 7.35
N LEU A 545 15.59 -17.36 7.62
CA LEU A 545 14.61 -17.90 6.69
C LEU A 545 14.25 -16.83 5.66
N VAL A 546 14.43 -17.15 4.39
CA VAL A 546 14.09 -16.31 3.25
C VAL A 546 12.85 -16.90 2.59
N LYS A 547 11.79 -16.10 2.53
CA LYS A 547 10.57 -16.46 1.81
C LYS A 547 10.82 -16.38 0.31
N SER A 548 10.42 -17.43 -0.42
CA SER A 548 10.53 -17.48 -1.87
C SER A 548 9.58 -16.48 -2.57
N GLN A 549 9.94 -16.04 -3.78
CA GLN A 549 9.18 -15.07 -4.57
C GLN A 549 7.78 -15.56 -4.94
N ASP A 550 7.63 -16.87 -5.13
CA ASP A 550 6.35 -17.52 -5.43
C ASP A 550 5.58 -17.95 -4.18
N GLU A 551 6.08 -17.60 -2.99
CA GLU A 551 5.41 -17.75 -1.70
C GLU A 551 5.09 -19.21 -1.29
N ARG A 552 5.69 -20.19 -1.98
CA ARG A 552 5.51 -21.63 -1.70
C ARG A 552 6.60 -22.23 -0.83
N TYR A 553 7.80 -21.65 -0.85
CA TYR A 553 8.99 -22.19 -0.23
C TYR A 553 9.63 -21.22 0.75
N ILE A 554 10.36 -21.77 1.72
CA ILE A 554 11.26 -21.04 2.61
C ILE A 554 12.63 -21.71 2.54
N ASP A 555 13.66 -20.92 2.22
CA ASP A 555 15.05 -21.38 2.18
C ASP A 555 15.84 -20.78 3.35
N LYS A 556 16.76 -21.55 3.94
CA LYS A 556 17.71 -21.06 4.95
C LYS A 556 18.87 -20.37 4.23
N GLY A 557 19.07 -19.08 4.48
CA GLY A 557 20.11 -18.28 3.83
C GLY A 557 20.93 -17.48 4.84
N ASN A 558 22.26 -17.50 4.67
CA ASN A 558 23.17 -16.67 5.46
C ASN A 558 23.27 -15.27 4.83
N ARG A 559 22.75 -14.26 5.55
CA ARG A 559 22.58 -12.90 5.06
C ARG A 559 23.38 -11.92 5.90
N THR A 560 24.02 -10.97 5.23
CA THR A 560 24.71 -9.84 5.84
C THR A 560 23.91 -8.57 5.59
N TYR A 561 23.43 -7.97 6.67
CA TYR A 561 22.72 -6.70 6.68
C TYR A 561 23.71 -5.60 7.03
N THR A 562 23.81 -4.57 6.21
CA THR A 562 24.62 -3.37 6.48
C THR A 562 23.73 -2.14 6.37
N TRP A 563 23.77 -1.23 7.33
CA TRP A 563 22.88 -0.06 7.36
C TRP A 563 23.58 1.23 7.81
N THR A 564 23.05 2.36 7.35
CA THR A 564 23.48 3.72 7.70
C THR A 564 22.29 4.69 7.67
N ALA A 565 22.37 5.77 8.45
CA ALA A 565 21.40 6.86 8.35
C ALA A 565 21.61 7.67 7.06
N VAL A 566 20.51 8.15 6.47
CA VAL A 566 20.53 9.14 5.40
C VAL A 566 20.60 10.52 6.05
N ASN A 567 21.75 11.18 5.94
CA ASN A 567 21.92 12.49 6.56
C ASN A 567 20.94 13.51 5.94
N GLY A 568 20.43 14.42 6.76
CA GLY A 568 19.47 15.45 6.32
C GLY A 568 18.00 15.01 6.25
N THR A 569 17.71 13.73 6.54
CA THR A 569 16.35 13.20 6.75
C THR A 569 16.32 12.22 7.92
N ASP A 570 15.14 11.72 8.25
CA ASP A 570 14.94 10.72 9.31
C ASP A 570 14.99 9.27 8.79
N TYR A 571 15.34 9.09 7.51
CA TYR A 571 15.39 7.78 6.87
C TYR A 571 16.70 7.05 7.17
N SER A 572 16.61 5.72 7.27
CA SER A 572 17.78 4.84 7.38
C SER A 572 17.79 3.86 6.21
N LEU A 573 18.93 3.73 5.53
CA LEU A 573 19.12 2.86 4.37
C LEU A 573 19.94 1.63 4.78
N ALA A 574 19.52 0.47 4.31
CA ALA A 574 20.24 -0.78 4.47
C ALA A 574 20.40 -1.53 3.14
N LEU A 575 21.38 -2.42 3.12
CA LEU A 575 21.66 -3.36 2.06
C LEU A 575 21.78 -4.76 2.65
N VAL A 576 21.10 -5.71 2.02
CA VAL A 576 21.19 -7.13 2.31
C VAL A 576 22.02 -7.79 1.21
N LEU A 577 23.08 -8.52 1.59
CA LEU A 577 23.86 -9.34 0.68
C LEU A 577 24.02 -10.76 1.23
N PRO A 578 23.86 -11.81 0.40
CA PRO A 578 24.35 -13.13 0.74
C PRO A 578 25.89 -13.19 0.68
N SER A 579 26.49 -14.11 1.43
CA SER A 579 27.97 -14.19 1.56
C SER A 579 28.71 -14.43 0.23
N TYR A 580 28.05 -15.06 -0.75
CA TYR A 580 28.64 -15.34 -2.07
C TYR A 580 28.52 -14.17 -3.07
N SER A 581 27.86 -13.06 -2.72
CA SER A 581 27.66 -11.92 -3.62
C SER A 581 28.55 -10.72 -3.32
N PHE A 582 29.58 -10.89 -2.50
CA PHE A 582 30.60 -9.87 -2.26
C PHE A 582 31.47 -9.59 -3.48
N TYR A 583 31.37 -10.40 -4.53
CA TYR A 583 32.06 -10.19 -5.79
C TYR A 583 31.08 -10.25 -6.95
N TYR A 584 31.37 -9.49 -8.01
CA TYR A 584 30.61 -9.51 -9.24
C TYR A 584 31.52 -9.48 -10.46
N ILE A 585 30.98 -9.89 -11.60
CA ILE A 585 31.69 -9.91 -12.87
C ILE A 585 31.47 -8.58 -13.58
N LYS A 586 32.56 -7.90 -13.94
CA LYS A 586 32.54 -6.74 -14.81
C LYS A 586 33.21 -7.09 -16.13
N ALA A 587 32.45 -6.97 -17.22
CA ALA A 587 32.95 -7.28 -18.55
C ALA A 587 34.06 -6.30 -18.96
N LYS A 588 35.08 -6.80 -19.67
CA LYS A 588 36.26 -6.04 -20.06
C LYS A 588 36.33 -5.94 -21.58
N ILE A 589 36.57 -4.73 -22.10
CA ILE A 589 36.86 -4.52 -23.52
C ILE A 589 38.27 -3.96 -23.62
N GLU A 590 39.24 -4.83 -23.94
CA GLU A 590 40.63 -4.42 -24.20
C GLU A 590 41.01 -4.41 -25.68
N GLU A 591 40.19 -5.02 -26.55
CA GLU A 591 40.46 -5.03 -27.99
C GLU A 591 40.23 -3.65 -28.63
N PRO A 592 41.02 -3.27 -29.66
CA PRO A 592 40.77 -2.05 -30.42
C PRO A 592 39.33 -2.05 -30.96
N ILE A 593 38.68 -0.87 -30.91
CA ILE A 593 37.23 -0.67 -31.12
C ILE A 593 36.67 -1.44 -32.33
N THR A 594 37.46 -1.61 -33.40
CA THR A 594 37.07 -2.35 -34.61
C THR A 594 37.03 -3.88 -34.47
N GLN A 595 37.93 -4.50 -33.70
CA GLN A 595 37.92 -5.95 -33.44
C GLN A 595 36.87 -6.32 -32.39
N ALA A 596 36.78 -5.52 -31.32
CA ALA A 596 35.70 -5.61 -30.35
C ALA A 596 34.33 -5.47 -31.02
N ARG A 597 34.18 -4.54 -31.98
CA ARG A 597 32.94 -4.37 -32.76
C ARG A 597 32.59 -5.59 -33.60
N LEU A 598 33.56 -6.27 -34.22
CA LEU A 598 33.31 -7.48 -35.02
C LEU A 598 32.95 -8.67 -34.12
N ALA A 599 33.65 -8.84 -33.00
CA ALA A 599 33.35 -9.87 -32.01
C ALA A 599 31.96 -9.65 -31.39
N MET A 600 31.64 -8.42 -31.01
CA MET A 600 30.33 -8.04 -30.46
C MET A 600 29.21 -8.18 -31.48
N LYS A 601 29.44 -7.87 -32.76
CA LYS A 601 28.45 -8.07 -33.81
C LYS A 601 28.14 -9.55 -34.01
N LYS A 602 29.17 -10.40 -34.02
CA LYS A 602 29.02 -11.86 -34.09
C LYS A 602 28.26 -12.43 -32.90
N VAL A 603 28.44 -11.83 -31.72
CA VAL A 603 27.70 -12.20 -30.50
C VAL A 603 26.26 -11.69 -30.54
N SER A 604 26.02 -10.47 -31.03
CA SER A 604 24.68 -9.91 -31.21
C SER A 604 23.86 -10.70 -32.24
N GLU A 605 24.50 -11.29 -33.24
CA GLU A 605 23.84 -12.20 -34.20
C GLU A 605 23.24 -13.43 -33.50
N THR A 606 23.79 -13.88 -32.37
CA THR A 606 23.25 -15.01 -31.59
C THR A 606 21.92 -14.69 -30.89
N LEU A 607 21.57 -13.40 -30.79
CA LEU A 607 20.32 -12.94 -30.17
C LEU A 607 19.19 -12.75 -31.21
N LYS A 608 19.46 -13.01 -32.50
CA LYS A 608 18.47 -12.83 -33.57
C LYS A 608 17.53 -14.04 -33.67
N LEU A 609 16.25 -13.76 -33.88
CA LEU A 609 15.18 -14.76 -34.02
C LEU A 609 15.49 -15.84 -35.06
N ASP A 610 16.15 -15.45 -36.16
CA ASP A 610 16.50 -16.35 -37.27
C ASP A 610 17.46 -17.47 -36.85
N HIS A 611 18.24 -17.27 -35.78
CA HIS A 611 19.24 -18.23 -35.30
C HIS A 611 18.76 -19.07 -34.11
N PHE A 612 17.49 -18.94 -33.70
CA PHE A 612 16.95 -19.66 -32.52
C PHE A 612 16.85 -21.17 -32.72
N ASP A 613 16.81 -21.64 -33.97
CA ASP A 613 16.78 -23.06 -34.28
C ASP A 613 18.09 -23.76 -33.84
N GLU A 614 19.23 -23.06 -33.91
CA GLU A 614 20.53 -23.58 -33.50
C GLU A 614 20.93 -23.13 -32.07
N SER A 615 20.63 -21.88 -31.71
CA SER A 615 21.06 -21.27 -30.44
C SER A 615 20.08 -21.46 -29.27
N GLY A 616 18.85 -21.88 -29.55
CA GLY A 616 17.75 -21.94 -28.58
C GLY A 616 16.93 -20.64 -28.56
N TYR A 617 15.71 -20.73 -28.03
CA TYR A 617 14.84 -19.56 -27.85
C TYR A 617 15.42 -18.66 -26.75
N THR A 618 15.74 -17.41 -27.10
CA THR A 618 16.43 -16.48 -26.20
C THR A 618 15.51 -15.36 -25.74
N PHE A 619 15.43 -15.18 -24.42
CA PHE A 619 14.79 -14.06 -23.77
C PHE A 619 15.85 -13.09 -23.22
N ILE A 620 15.51 -11.80 -23.25
CA ILE A 620 16.29 -10.73 -22.61
C ILE A 620 15.44 -10.08 -21.51
N ALA A 621 16.09 -9.66 -20.42
CA ALA A 621 15.44 -8.99 -19.30
C ALA A 621 15.10 -7.52 -19.68
N PRO A 622 13.87 -7.04 -19.44
CA PRO A 622 13.42 -5.69 -19.79
C PRO A 622 14.00 -4.61 -18.86
N ARG A 623 15.31 -4.35 -18.98
CA ARG A 623 16.05 -3.35 -18.20
C ARG A 623 16.21 -2.04 -18.99
N GLU A 624 16.49 -0.94 -18.28
CA GLU A 624 16.84 0.35 -18.91
C GLU A 624 18.31 0.31 -19.36
N TYR A 625 18.58 -0.44 -20.44
CA TYR A 625 19.92 -0.49 -21.03
C TYR A 625 20.35 0.86 -21.60
N CYS A 626 19.41 1.53 -22.27
CA CYS A 626 19.57 2.82 -22.92
C CYS A 626 18.28 3.61 -22.81
N ASN A 627 18.36 4.94 -22.76
CA ASN A 627 17.18 5.81 -22.63
C ASN A 627 16.19 5.69 -23.82
N ASP A 628 16.70 5.36 -25.01
CA ASP A 628 15.92 5.30 -26.25
C ASP A 628 15.14 3.97 -26.40
N VAL A 629 15.55 2.92 -25.70
CA VAL A 629 14.91 1.59 -25.79
C VAL A 629 13.87 1.48 -24.68
N LYS A 630 12.59 1.63 -25.06
CA LYS A 630 11.47 1.50 -24.13
C LYS A 630 11.27 0.05 -23.69
N LYS A 631 10.96 -0.14 -22.42
CA LYS A 631 10.48 -1.43 -21.89
C LYS A 631 9.13 -1.76 -22.53
N SER A 632 8.98 -2.96 -23.06
CA SER A 632 7.70 -3.50 -23.52
C SER A 632 7.35 -4.77 -22.73
N GLU A 633 6.05 -5.02 -22.55
CA GLU A 633 5.59 -6.26 -21.91
C GLU A 633 5.86 -7.49 -22.79
N ASN A 634 5.77 -7.32 -24.11
CA ASN A 634 6.15 -8.36 -25.06
C ASN A 634 7.67 -8.37 -25.23
N ASN A 635 8.31 -9.46 -24.78
CA ASN A 635 9.76 -9.59 -24.85
C ASN A 635 10.29 -9.76 -26.29
N THR A 636 9.49 -10.30 -27.21
CA THR A 636 9.94 -10.46 -28.60
C THR A 636 10.12 -9.10 -29.26
N GLU A 637 9.20 -8.18 -29.00
CA GLU A 637 9.28 -6.78 -29.44
C GLU A 637 10.47 -6.08 -28.78
N PHE A 638 10.65 -6.26 -27.48
CA PHE A 638 11.77 -5.68 -26.75
C PHE A 638 13.13 -6.13 -27.30
N LEU A 639 13.28 -7.43 -27.55
CA LEU A 639 14.50 -8.02 -28.10
C LEU A 639 14.80 -7.51 -29.52
N LEU A 640 13.77 -7.34 -30.36
CA LEU A 640 13.91 -6.76 -31.69
C LEU A 640 14.40 -5.31 -31.61
N ASN A 641 13.76 -4.49 -30.77
CA ASN A 641 14.14 -3.10 -30.56
C ASN A 641 15.57 -2.98 -30.02
N PHE A 642 15.95 -3.85 -29.09
CA PHE A 642 17.31 -3.92 -28.54
C PHE A 642 18.34 -4.29 -29.62
N ASN A 643 18.08 -5.35 -30.40
CA ASN A 643 19.00 -5.77 -31.47
C ASN A 643 19.12 -4.71 -32.57
N GLU A 644 18.02 -4.07 -32.97
CA GLU A 644 18.02 -2.97 -33.94
C GLU A 644 18.84 -1.78 -33.42
N PHE A 645 18.74 -1.48 -32.13
CA PHE A 645 19.53 -0.43 -31.50
C PHE A 645 21.03 -0.75 -31.54
N ILE A 646 21.44 -1.98 -31.19
CA ILE A 646 22.85 -2.40 -31.23
C ILE A 646 23.40 -2.49 -32.66
N ASP A 647 22.55 -2.81 -33.65
CA ASP A 647 22.95 -2.82 -35.06
C ASP A 647 23.16 -1.39 -35.60
N ARG A 648 22.41 -0.39 -35.11
CA ARG A 648 22.50 1.03 -35.53
C ARG A 648 23.56 1.82 -34.76
N ASN A 649 23.62 1.64 -33.46
CA ASN A 649 24.44 2.44 -32.54
C ASN A 649 25.58 1.61 -31.96
N THR A 650 26.65 2.30 -31.55
CA THR A 650 27.71 1.62 -30.80
C THR A 650 27.27 1.43 -29.34
N PRO A 651 27.55 0.26 -28.72
CA PRO A 651 27.26 0.02 -27.30
C PRO A 651 27.89 1.03 -26.33
N SER A 652 28.87 1.82 -26.79
CA SER A 652 29.55 2.88 -26.06
C SER A 652 28.89 4.25 -26.17
N SER A 653 27.65 4.35 -26.66
CA SER A 653 26.97 5.64 -26.78
C SER A 653 26.74 6.27 -25.39
N PRO A 654 26.81 7.61 -25.27
CA PRO A 654 26.61 8.30 -23.99
C PRO A 654 25.18 8.19 -23.44
N SER A 655 24.23 7.72 -24.26
CA SER A 655 22.83 7.48 -23.90
C SER A 655 22.58 6.10 -23.25
N CYS A 656 23.61 5.27 -23.10
CA CYS A 656 23.49 3.88 -22.62
C CYS A 656 24.38 3.60 -21.41
N ASN A 657 23.94 2.68 -20.56
CA ASN A 657 24.80 2.08 -19.55
C ASN A 657 25.69 1.01 -20.20
N THR A 658 26.92 1.41 -20.50
CA THR A 658 27.90 0.57 -21.20
C THR A 658 28.15 -0.76 -20.48
N ASP A 659 28.37 -0.74 -19.17
CA ASP A 659 28.66 -1.95 -18.38
C ASP A 659 27.53 -2.99 -18.47
N MET A 660 26.27 -2.54 -18.44
CA MET A 660 25.11 -3.43 -18.55
C MET A 660 25.00 -4.07 -19.93
N VAL A 661 25.10 -3.27 -20.99
CA VAL A 661 24.98 -3.77 -22.37
C VAL A 661 26.10 -4.76 -22.69
N ILE A 662 27.33 -4.43 -22.30
CA ILE A 662 28.50 -5.28 -22.55
C ILE A 662 28.39 -6.58 -21.76
N ARG A 663 27.87 -6.54 -20.52
CA ARG A 663 27.65 -7.75 -19.73
C ARG A 663 26.63 -8.69 -20.37
N VAL A 664 25.52 -8.16 -20.90
CA VAL A 664 24.52 -8.95 -21.64
C VAL A 664 25.16 -9.63 -22.84
N LEU A 665 25.96 -8.90 -23.63
CA LEU A 665 26.64 -9.47 -24.79
C LEU A 665 27.62 -10.58 -24.37
N LEU A 666 28.40 -10.37 -23.32
CA LEU A 666 29.30 -11.40 -22.80
C LEU A 666 28.55 -12.68 -22.38
N ASP A 667 27.46 -12.53 -21.63
CA ASP A 667 26.62 -13.65 -21.19
C ASP A 667 25.95 -14.34 -22.40
N ALA A 668 25.56 -13.60 -23.45
CA ALA A 668 25.07 -14.18 -24.71
C ALA A 668 26.12 -15.07 -25.37
N GLY A 669 27.38 -14.64 -25.38
CA GLY A 669 28.49 -15.42 -25.93
C GLY A 669 28.68 -16.76 -25.20
N PHE A 670 28.67 -16.73 -23.86
CA PHE A 670 28.88 -17.93 -23.04
C PHE A 670 27.73 -18.92 -23.12
N THR A 671 26.50 -18.41 -23.06
CA THR A 671 25.30 -19.25 -23.19
C THR A 671 25.16 -19.84 -24.60
N ASN A 672 25.64 -19.14 -25.63
CA ASN A 672 25.70 -19.69 -26.98
C ASN A 672 26.73 -20.80 -27.13
N ASP A 673 27.92 -20.63 -26.55
CA ASP A 673 28.97 -21.66 -26.57
C ASP A 673 28.46 -22.97 -25.94
N LEU A 674 27.75 -22.88 -24.81
CA LEU A 674 27.11 -24.04 -24.19
C LEU A 674 26.06 -24.69 -25.10
N ALA A 675 25.12 -23.92 -25.65
CA ALA A 675 24.06 -24.45 -26.50
C ALA A 675 24.62 -25.16 -27.75
N GLN A 676 25.56 -24.52 -28.43
CA GLN A 676 26.12 -24.98 -29.69
C GLN A 676 27.13 -26.11 -29.52
N ASN A 677 28.02 -26.04 -28.53
CA ASN A 677 29.09 -27.03 -28.39
C ASN A 677 28.73 -28.21 -27.49
N TYR A 678 27.72 -28.07 -26.64
CA TYR A 678 27.29 -29.12 -25.71
C TYR A 678 25.87 -29.60 -26.02
N TRP A 679 24.84 -28.76 -25.82
CA TRP A 679 23.43 -29.21 -25.90
C TRP A 679 23.03 -29.74 -27.28
N SER A 680 23.49 -29.12 -28.36
CA SER A 680 23.22 -29.59 -29.73
C SER A 680 23.71 -31.02 -30.02
N LYS A 681 24.69 -31.51 -29.25
CA LYS A 681 25.30 -32.84 -29.38
C LYS A 681 24.67 -33.87 -28.45
N LEU A 682 23.87 -33.44 -27.48
CA LEU A 682 23.20 -34.32 -26.52
C LEU A 682 21.74 -34.57 -26.92
N SER A 683 21.40 -35.85 -27.06
CA SER A 683 20.04 -36.35 -27.10
C SER A 683 19.90 -37.29 -25.90
N LEU A 684 19.08 -36.91 -24.92
CA LEU A 684 18.83 -37.69 -23.71
C LEU A 684 17.34 -37.97 -23.57
N ASP A 685 17.00 -39.25 -23.41
CA ASP A 685 15.63 -39.68 -23.14
C ASP A 685 15.17 -39.16 -21.76
N GLY A 686 13.95 -38.62 -21.70
CA GLY A 686 13.35 -38.08 -20.48
C GLY A 686 13.60 -36.59 -20.20
N VAL A 687 14.34 -35.88 -21.07
CA VAL A 687 14.56 -34.42 -20.96
C VAL A 687 13.71 -33.68 -22.01
N VAL A 688 12.82 -32.81 -21.55
CA VAL A 688 11.91 -32.01 -22.40
C VAL A 688 12.58 -30.73 -22.87
N ALA A 689 13.25 -30.03 -21.95
CA ALA A 689 13.91 -28.76 -22.22
C ALA A 689 15.16 -28.61 -21.37
N GLN A 690 16.12 -27.85 -21.88
CA GLN A 690 17.33 -27.41 -21.18
C GLN A 690 17.33 -25.89 -21.17
N PHE A 691 17.71 -25.28 -20.05
CA PHE A 691 17.72 -23.83 -19.96
C PHE A 691 18.91 -23.31 -19.15
N VAL A 692 19.32 -22.09 -19.50
CA VAL A 692 20.28 -21.31 -18.71
C VAL A 692 19.67 -19.93 -18.49
N VAL A 693 19.61 -19.53 -17.23
CA VAL A 693 19.29 -18.17 -16.81
C VAL A 693 20.57 -17.54 -16.29
N THR A 694 20.89 -16.34 -16.73
CA THR A 694 22.14 -15.62 -16.39
C THR A 694 21.87 -14.36 -15.60
N ASP A 695 22.85 -13.93 -14.81
CA ASP A 695 22.78 -12.68 -14.05
C ASP A 695 22.71 -11.43 -14.96
N GLY A 696 23.30 -11.50 -16.17
CA GLY A 696 23.23 -10.44 -17.18
C GLY A 696 21.85 -10.24 -17.81
N GLY A 697 20.85 -11.04 -17.46
CA GLY A 697 19.48 -10.87 -17.94
C GLY A 697 19.14 -11.69 -19.17
N ILE A 698 19.93 -12.70 -19.54
CA ILE A 698 19.63 -13.61 -20.64
C ILE A 698 19.10 -14.93 -20.09
N THR A 699 17.99 -15.37 -20.65
CA THR A 699 17.47 -16.73 -20.48
C THR A 699 17.44 -17.44 -21.82
N ARG A 700 18.08 -18.60 -21.94
CA ARG A 700 18.02 -19.44 -23.14
C ARG A 700 17.32 -20.74 -22.84
N VAL A 701 16.40 -21.15 -23.72
CA VAL A 701 15.65 -22.40 -23.65
C VAL A 701 15.88 -23.21 -24.92
N PHE A 702 16.30 -24.47 -24.78
CA PHE A 702 16.61 -25.38 -25.86
C PHE A 702 15.79 -26.67 -25.72
N PRO A 703 15.14 -27.18 -26.79
CA PRO A 703 15.04 -26.63 -28.15
C PRO A 703 14.01 -25.50 -28.25
N LYS A 704 13.96 -24.81 -29.40
CA LYS A 704 13.06 -23.65 -29.64
C LYS A 704 11.59 -23.90 -29.28
N ARG A 705 11.06 -25.09 -29.58
CA ARG A 705 9.66 -25.47 -29.25
C ARG A 705 9.37 -25.34 -27.76
N ALA A 706 10.31 -25.76 -26.90
CA ALA A 706 10.15 -25.65 -25.45
C ALA A 706 10.23 -24.20 -24.93
N GLY A 707 10.77 -23.28 -25.74
CA GLY A 707 10.79 -21.85 -25.43
C GLY A 707 9.44 -21.16 -25.64
N GLU A 708 8.60 -21.66 -26.54
CA GLU A 708 7.23 -21.15 -26.73
C GLU A 708 6.35 -21.47 -25.52
N ASP A 709 6.57 -22.64 -24.89
CA ASP A 709 5.89 -23.10 -23.68
C ASP A 709 6.53 -22.56 -22.37
N TRP A 710 7.43 -21.58 -22.47
CA TRP A 710 8.13 -21.01 -21.32
C TRP A 710 7.31 -19.88 -20.69
N LEU A 711 6.75 -20.14 -19.50
CA LEU A 711 5.83 -19.23 -18.81
C LEU A 711 6.51 -18.33 -17.75
N GLU A 712 7.81 -18.49 -17.53
CA GLU A 712 8.51 -17.75 -16.47
C GLU A 712 8.81 -16.31 -16.91
N ASN A 713 8.97 -15.41 -15.93
CA ASN A 713 9.30 -14.02 -16.19
C ASN A 713 10.67 -13.91 -16.89
N ALA A 714 10.75 -13.06 -17.92
CA ALA A 714 12.00 -12.76 -18.62
C ALA A 714 12.99 -11.97 -17.76
N GLU A 715 12.52 -11.20 -16.77
CA GLU A 715 13.42 -10.55 -15.81
C GLU A 715 13.97 -11.58 -14.81
N THR A 716 15.23 -11.94 -15.04
CA THR A 716 15.98 -12.93 -14.25
C THR A 716 15.98 -12.66 -12.75
N TYR A 717 15.90 -11.40 -12.32
CA TYR A 717 15.94 -11.02 -10.91
C TYR A 717 14.58 -11.22 -10.18
N GLU A 718 13.50 -11.45 -10.93
CA GLU A 718 12.16 -11.72 -10.40
C GLU A 718 11.82 -13.23 -10.43
N VAL A 719 12.74 -14.07 -10.90
CA VAL A 719 12.53 -15.52 -11.05
C VAL A 719 12.74 -16.25 -9.71
N SER A 720 11.73 -17.04 -9.29
CA SER A 720 11.77 -17.78 -8.01
C SER A 720 12.88 -18.84 -7.96
N PHE A 721 12.88 -19.81 -8.88
CA PHE A 721 13.84 -20.92 -8.87
C PHE A 721 15.30 -20.44 -8.99
N TYR A 722 15.53 -19.29 -9.63
CA TYR A 722 16.86 -18.69 -9.73
C TYR A 722 17.39 -18.30 -8.35
N LYS A 723 16.59 -17.56 -7.57
CA LYS A 723 16.94 -17.14 -6.19
C LYS A 723 17.18 -18.36 -5.29
N ARG A 724 16.29 -19.35 -5.36
CA ARG A 724 16.40 -20.60 -4.58
C ARG A 724 17.65 -21.39 -4.92
N SER A 725 17.98 -21.52 -6.19
CA SER A 725 19.19 -22.23 -6.64
C SER A 725 20.49 -21.53 -6.26
N LEU A 726 20.49 -20.22 -5.99
CA LEU A 726 21.68 -19.52 -5.50
C LEU A 726 21.93 -19.77 -4.01
N ASP A 727 20.87 -19.81 -3.19
CA ASP A 727 20.98 -20.06 -1.75
C ASP A 727 21.36 -21.51 -1.45
N ASN A 728 20.91 -22.45 -2.29
CA ASN A 728 21.16 -23.88 -2.10
C ASN A 728 22.35 -24.38 -2.96
N ASP A 729 23.17 -25.26 -2.41
CA ASP A 729 24.30 -25.86 -3.12
C ASP A 729 23.95 -27.20 -3.82
N ASN A 730 22.76 -27.75 -3.54
CA ASN A 730 22.26 -29.01 -4.13
C ASN A 730 21.42 -28.75 -5.40
N TYR A 731 20.92 -29.82 -6.05
CA TYR A 731 19.98 -29.67 -7.15
C TYR A 731 18.56 -29.41 -6.61
N ILE A 732 17.94 -28.34 -7.08
CA ILE A 732 16.61 -27.92 -6.65
C ILE A 732 15.56 -28.37 -7.66
N PHE A 733 14.59 -29.15 -7.17
CA PHE A 733 13.42 -29.57 -7.91
C PHE A 733 12.28 -28.62 -7.57
N THR A 734 11.63 -28.07 -8.59
CA THR A 734 10.51 -27.14 -8.46
C THR A 734 9.23 -27.81 -8.95
N ALA A 735 8.22 -27.87 -8.10
CA ALA A 735 6.93 -28.43 -8.46
C ALA A 735 6.16 -27.53 -9.43
N PRO A 736 5.53 -28.09 -10.49
CA PRO A 736 4.67 -27.32 -11.38
C PRO A 736 3.45 -26.79 -10.63
N TYR A 737 2.80 -25.76 -11.16
CA TYR A 737 1.56 -25.26 -10.57
C TYR A 737 0.38 -26.18 -10.92
N TYR A 738 -0.47 -26.44 -9.94
CA TYR A 738 -1.75 -27.14 -10.13
C TYR A 738 -2.82 -26.15 -10.65
N ASN A 739 -3.54 -26.51 -11.72
CA ASN A 739 -4.69 -25.76 -12.28
C ASN A 739 -4.45 -24.29 -12.70
N LYS A 740 -3.25 -23.88 -13.13
CA LYS A 740 -3.10 -22.59 -13.83
C LYS A 740 -3.56 -22.74 -15.28
N SER A 741 -4.51 -21.91 -15.71
CA SER A 741 -5.00 -21.83 -17.09
C SER A 741 -3.85 -21.48 -18.04
N GLY A 742 -3.36 -22.46 -18.82
CA GLY A 742 -2.30 -22.25 -19.81
C GLY A 742 -1.74 -23.52 -20.44
N ALA A 743 -1.61 -24.61 -19.68
CA ALA A 743 -1.23 -25.95 -20.17
C ALA A 743 -1.47 -26.99 -19.06
N ASN A 744 -1.70 -28.26 -19.39
CA ASN A 744 -1.80 -29.30 -18.36
C ASN A 744 -0.44 -29.45 -17.64
N SER A 745 -0.44 -29.64 -16.32
CA SER A 745 0.80 -29.84 -15.52
C SER A 745 1.65 -31.01 -16.01
N TYR A 746 1.06 -31.94 -16.77
CA TYR A 746 1.73 -33.03 -17.47
C TYR A 746 2.61 -32.59 -18.65
N GLU A 747 2.22 -31.55 -19.39
CA GLU A 747 2.93 -31.08 -20.59
C GLU A 747 4.13 -30.20 -20.25
N THR A 748 4.07 -29.52 -19.10
CA THR A 748 5.06 -28.52 -18.69
C THR A 748 6.32 -29.09 -18.06
N GLY A 749 6.27 -30.36 -17.59
CA GLY A 749 7.40 -31.07 -16.98
C GLY A 749 7.83 -30.53 -15.61
N ILE A 750 8.61 -31.32 -14.86
CA ILE A 750 9.15 -30.92 -13.55
C ILE A 750 10.49 -30.23 -13.78
N MET A 751 10.67 -29.05 -13.18
CA MET A 751 11.88 -28.26 -13.39
C MET A 751 12.95 -28.62 -12.35
N VAL A 752 14.19 -28.79 -12.81
CA VAL A 752 15.38 -28.98 -11.97
C VAL A 752 16.38 -27.88 -12.28
N SER A 753 16.89 -27.20 -11.26
CA SER A 753 17.84 -26.10 -11.40
C SER A 753 19.00 -26.19 -10.42
N LYS A 754 20.16 -25.68 -10.83
CA LYS A 754 21.37 -25.58 -10.00
C LYS A 754 22.18 -24.35 -10.39
N ALA A 755 22.68 -23.61 -9.40
CA ALA A 755 23.60 -22.52 -9.64
C ALA A 755 24.96 -23.05 -10.11
N VAL A 756 25.52 -22.37 -11.11
CA VAL A 756 26.90 -22.58 -11.55
C VAL A 756 27.81 -21.91 -10.54
N GLU A 757 28.78 -22.66 -10.04
CA GLU A 757 29.72 -22.19 -9.03
C GLU A 757 31.12 -22.15 -9.64
N ILE A 758 31.78 -21.00 -9.58
CA ILE A 758 33.15 -20.83 -10.07
C ILE A 758 34.00 -20.13 -9.01
N THR A 759 35.28 -20.48 -8.96
CA THR A 759 36.27 -19.81 -8.10
C THR A 759 37.35 -19.19 -8.97
N VAL A 760 37.45 -17.86 -8.96
CA VAL A 760 38.46 -17.10 -9.71
C VAL A 760 39.38 -16.41 -8.70
N ASN A 761 40.68 -16.74 -8.72
CA ASN A 761 41.67 -16.18 -7.79
C ASN A 761 41.26 -16.29 -6.30
N GLY A 762 40.65 -17.41 -5.90
CA GLY A 762 40.17 -17.65 -4.54
C GLY A 762 38.87 -16.92 -4.17
N LYS A 763 38.20 -16.27 -5.12
CA LYS A 763 36.91 -15.60 -4.94
C LYS A 763 35.78 -16.45 -5.53
N LEU A 764 34.75 -16.70 -4.73
CA LEU A 764 33.56 -17.44 -5.12
C LEU A 764 32.61 -16.55 -5.94
N LEU A 765 32.06 -17.10 -7.02
CA LEU A 765 31.05 -16.46 -7.86
C LEU A 765 29.99 -17.47 -8.30
N LYS A 766 28.72 -17.02 -8.36
CA LYS A 766 27.59 -17.77 -8.91
C LYS A 766 26.94 -16.98 -10.06
N PRO A 767 27.45 -17.06 -11.32
CA PRO A 767 27.05 -16.14 -12.40
C PRO A 767 25.78 -16.54 -13.16
N ALA A 768 25.38 -17.81 -13.09
CA ALA A 768 24.24 -18.33 -13.85
C ALA A 768 23.60 -19.52 -13.12
N VAL A 769 22.35 -19.80 -13.46
CA VAL A 769 21.60 -20.99 -13.01
C VAL A 769 21.25 -21.79 -14.27
N VAL A 770 21.64 -23.05 -14.29
CA VAL A 770 21.29 -23.98 -15.38
C VAL A 770 20.24 -24.96 -14.88
N GLY A 771 19.47 -25.50 -15.80
CA GLY A 771 18.45 -26.46 -15.44
C GLY A 771 17.86 -27.23 -16.61
N ILE A 772 16.99 -28.16 -16.26
CA ILE A 772 16.25 -29.01 -17.19
C ILE A 772 14.79 -29.11 -16.80
N LYS A 773 13.91 -29.33 -17.79
CA LYS A 773 12.55 -29.81 -17.58
C LYS A 773 12.52 -31.31 -17.85
N ILE A 774 12.09 -32.08 -16.85
CA ILE A 774 12.01 -33.54 -16.89
C ILE A 774 10.58 -33.96 -17.23
N ASP A 775 10.45 -34.97 -18.10
CA ASP A 775 9.18 -35.64 -18.34
C ASP A 775 8.82 -36.55 -17.16
N ALA A 776 7.72 -36.22 -16.48
CA ALA A 776 7.24 -36.96 -15.32
C ALA A 776 6.89 -38.42 -15.65
N THR A 777 6.46 -38.71 -16.89
CA THR A 777 6.06 -40.07 -17.29
C THR A 777 7.26 -40.98 -17.49
N SER A 778 8.25 -40.53 -18.27
CA SER A 778 9.52 -41.24 -18.43
C SER A 778 10.23 -41.45 -17.08
N TRP A 779 10.20 -40.44 -16.21
CA TRP A 779 10.76 -40.57 -14.87
C TRP A 779 10.03 -41.64 -14.04
N MET A 780 8.69 -41.69 -14.10
CA MET A 780 7.89 -42.70 -13.42
C MET A 780 8.21 -44.13 -13.87
N GLU A 781 8.36 -44.35 -15.18
CA GLU A 781 8.68 -45.67 -15.71
C GLU A 781 10.04 -46.16 -15.22
N ASN A 782 11.04 -45.28 -15.24
CA ASN A 782 12.35 -45.56 -14.68
C ASN A 782 12.27 -45.85 -13.18
N PHE A 783 11.53 -45.05 -12.43
CA PHE A 783 11.34 -45.23 -11.00
C PHE A 783 10.73 -46.60 -10.68
N THR A 784 9.61 -46.95 -11.32
CA THR A 784 8.90 -48.22 -11.12
C THR A 784 9.83 -49.40 -11.38
N LYS A 785 10.64 -49.33 -12.43
CA LYS A 785 11.60 -50.37 -12.81
C LYS A 785 12.74 -50.50 -11.79
N THR A 786 13.20 -49.41 -11.18
CA THR A 786 14.26 -49.42 -10.16
C THR A 786 13.77 -49.89 -8.79
N THR A 787 12.51 -49.60 -8.42
CA THR A 787 11.96 -49.95 -7.10
C THR A 787 11.47 -51.39 -6.96
N ILE A 788 11.25 -52.10 -8.07
CA ILE A 788 10.83 -53.51 -8.04
C ILE A 788 12.06 -54.41 -7.81
N LYS A 789 12.13 -55.06 -6.64
CA LYS A 789 13.08 -56.15 -6.35
C LYS A 789 12.38 -57.50 -6.38
N SER A 790 13.00 -58.50 -7.01
CA SER A 790 12.43 -59.84 -7.28
C SER A 790 12.39 -60.80 -6.09
N LEU A 791 12.96 -60.47 -4.93
CA LEU A 791 12.87 -61.27 -3.70
C LEU A 791 12.64 -60.37 -2.49
N CYS A 792 11.40 -60.27 -2.03
CA CYS A 792 11.05 -59.54 -0.82
C CYS A 792 10.39 -60.52 0.16
N ASN A 793 11.16 -61.00 1.14
CA ASN A 793 10.64 -61.73 2.30
C ASN A 793 10.72 -60.79 3.51
N SER A 794 9.56 -60.41 4.07
CA SER A 794 9.37 -59.62 5.29
C SER A 794 9.76 -58.12 5.32
N GLU A 795 10.10 -57.51 4.19
CA GLU A 795 10.19 -56.04 4.03
C GLU A 795 9.21 -55.55 2.96
N ILE A 796 8.84 -54.27 3.00
CA ILE A 796 7.87 -53.65 2.08
C ILE A 796 8.31 -53.89 0.62
N CYS A 797 7.53 -54.69 -0.11
CA CYS A 797 7.85 -55.22 -1.44
C CYS A 797 7.73 -54.16 -2.56
N GLY A 798 8.56 -53.12 -2.55
CA GLY A 798 8.70 -52.18 -3.68
C GLY A 798 7.41 -51.42 -4.07
N CYS A 799 7.56 -50.49 -5.01
CA CYS A 799 6.48 -49.61 -5.46
C CYS A 799 5.97 -50.07 -6.83
N GLU A 800 4.94 -50.92 -6.86
CA GLU A 800 4.24 -51.25 -8.11
C GLU A 800 3.28 -50.13 -8.51
N ARG A 801 3.13 -49.92 -9.82
CA ARG A 801 2.16 -48.96 -10.38
C ARG A 801 0.75 -49.40 -10.01
N ASN A 802 -0.03 -48.49 -9.41
CA ASN A 802 -1.37 -48.76 -8.88
C ASN A 802 -1.44 -49.93 -7.87
N SER A 803 -0.41 -50.09 -7.03
CA SER A 803 -0.48 -51.03 -5.90
C SER A 803 -1.64 -50.70 -4.96
N MET A 804 -2.38 -51.71 -4.52
CA MET A 804 -3.45 -51.56 -3.53
C MET A 804 -2.94 -51.52 -2.08
N HIS A 805 -1.69 -51.97 -1.85
CA HIS A 805 -1.13 -52.18 -0.51
C HIS A 805 -0.24 -51.04 -0.05
N VAL A 806 0.50 -50.41 -0.97
CA VAL A 806 1.52 -49.40 -0.63
C VAL A 806 1.39 -48.18 -1.53
N ASP A 807 1.55 -47.02 -0.92
CA ASP A 807 1.60 -45.72 -1.58
C ASP A 807 3.03 -45.19 -1.50
N CYS A 808 3.59 -44.88 -2.67
CA CYS A 808 4.95 -44.38 -2.81
C CYS A 808 4.93 -43.03 -3.50
N VAL A 809 5.48 -42.02 -2.82
CA VAL A 809 5.47 -40.64 -3.29
C VAL A 809 6.85 -40.01 -3.15
N ILE A 810 7.17 -39.08 -4.05
CA ILE A 810 8.29 -38.15 -3.89
C ILE A 810 7.72 -36.76 -3.69
N LEU A 811 8.16 -36.11 -2.61
CA LEU A 811 7.82 -34.74 -2.28
C LEU A 811 9.08 -33.88 -2.33
N ASP A 812 8.91 -32.59 -2.60
CA ASP A 812 9.96 -31.59 -2.39
C ASP A 812 9.96 -31.06 -0.95
N ASP A 813 10.86 -30.13 -0.66
CA ASP A 813 11.02 -29.48 0.65
C ASP A 813 9.83 -28.62 1.07
N GLY A 814 8.99 -28.19 0.12
CA GLY A 814 7.70 -27.53 0.39
C GLY A 814 6.55 -28.50 0.67
N GLY A 815 6.77 -29.81 0.55
CA GLY A 815 5.72 -30.82 0.68
C GLY A 815 4.77 -30.88 -0.53
N PHE A 816 5.21 -30.43 -1.71
CA PHE A 816 4.47 -30.58 -2.95
C PHE A 816 4.71 -31.94 -3.60
N LEU A 817 3.66 -32.50 -4.17
CA LEU A 817 3.73 -33.79 -4.86
C LEU A 817 4.42 -33.65 -6.21
N LEU A 818 5.54 -34.36 -6.40
CA LEU A 818 6.24 -34.42 -7.68
C LEU A 818 5.99 -35.73 -8.43
N MET A 819 5.88 -36.83 -7.70
CA MET A 819 5.74 -38.16 -8.29
C MET A 819 4.94 -39.07 -7.35
N SER A 820 4.11 -39.95 -7.92
CA SER A 820 3.30 -40.95 -7.20
C SER A 820 3.17 -42.25 -7.98
N ASN A 821 3.21 -43.40 -7.29
CA ASN A 821 2.93 -44.70 -7.92
C ASN A 821 1.48 -44.90 -8.38
N ARG A 822 0.53 -44.09 -7.88
CA ARG A 822 -0.89 -44.13 -8.27
C ARG A 822 -1.22 -43.10 -9.34
N ASP A 823 -1.90 -43.56 -10.39
CA ASP A 823 -2.32 -42.71 -11.50
C ASP A 823 -3.27 -41.57 -11.07
N GLU A 824 -4.11 -41.78 -10.04
CA GLU A 824 -5.03 -40.76 -9.50
C GLU A 824 -4.28 -39.56 -8.90
N TYR A 825 -3.14 -39.80 -8.26
CA TYR A 825 -2.31 -38.74 -7.68
C TYR A 825 -1.39 -38.11 -8.73
N THR A 826 -1.05 -38.83 -9.80
CA THR A 826 -0.25 -38.30 -10.90
C THR A 826 -0.98 -37.15 -11.63
N GLN A 827 -2.31 -37.17 -11.70
CA GLN A 827 -3.12 -36.04 -12.18
C GLN A 827 -3.11 -34.82 -11.23
N GLN A 828 -2.61 -34.98 -10.00
CA GLN A 828 -2.53 -33.95 -8.97
C GLN A 828 -1.08 -33.54 -8.68
N ILE A 829 -0.13 -33.82 -9.58
CA ILE A 829 1.24 -33.33 -9.47
C ILE A 829 1.25 -31.80 -9.34
N GLY A 830 2.10 -31.29 -8.46
CA GLY A 830 2.16 -29.87 -8.12
C GLY A 830 1.21 -29.43 -7.01
N ARG A 831 0.33 -30.32 -6.54
CA ARG A 831 -0.57 -30.05 -5.41
C ARG A 831 0.14 -30.31 -4.08
N PHE A 832 -0.23 -29.54 -3.05
CA PHE A 832 0.29 -29.71 -1.70
C PHE A 832 -0.16 -31.06 -1.11
N PHE A 833 0.78 -31.83 -0.56
CA PHE A 833 0.53 -33.20 -0.12
C PHE A 833 -0.47 -33.28 1.04
N GLY A 834 -0.55 -32.26 1.90
CA GLY A 834 -1.51 -32.20 3.00
C GLY A 834 -2.99 -32.10 2.57
N GLU A 835 -3.27 -31.83 1.29
CA GLU A 835 -4.62 -31.90 0.73
C GLU A 835 -4.98 -33.31 0.23
N ILE A 836 -3.96 -34.12 -0.09
CA ILE A 836 -4.10 -35.47 -0.62
C ILE A 836 -4.17 -36.48 0.54
N ASP A 837 -3.16 -36.44 1.43
CA ASP A 837 -3.09 -37.26 2.64
C ASP A 837 -2.76 -36.40 3.88
N PRO A 838 -3.78 -35.70 4.46
CA PRO A 838 -3.57 -34.84 5.62
C PRO A 838 -3.08 -35.59 6.86
N GLY A 839 -3.50 -36.84 7.03
CA GLY A 839 -3.14 -37.67 8.18
C GLY A 839 -1.64 -37.96 8.21
N LEU A 840 -1.08 -38.37 7.07
CA LEU A 840 0.35 -38.62 6.95
C LEU A 840 1.15 -37.31 7.09
N MET A 841 0.75 -36.24 6.38
CA MET A 841 1.47 -34.96 6.43
C MET A 841 1.59 -34.37 7.85
N ARG A 842 0.52 -34.45 8.67
CA ARG A 842 0.59 -34.05 10.08
C ARG A 842 1.58 -34.86 10.90
N ASN A 843 1.66 -36.17 10.65
CA ASN A 843 2.61 -37.00 11.35
C ASN A 843 4.05 -36.65 10.95
N LEU A 844 4.29 -36.34 9.67
CA LEU A 844 5.60 -35.87 9.20
C LEU A 844 6.01 -34.55 9.87
N ILE A 845 5.06 -33.65 10.12
CA ILE A 845 5.30 -32.41 10.89
C ILE A 845 5.60 -32.72 12.36
N ASN A 846 4.81 -33.59 13.00
CA ASN A 846 5.02 -33.99 14.40
C ASN A 846 6.37 -34.69 14.63
N MET A 847 6.86 -35.42 13.63
CA MET A 847 8.18 -36.06 13.64
C MET A 847 9.33 -35.12 13.27
N SER A 848 9.10 -33.81 13.11
CA SER A 848 10.09 -32.80 12.75
C SER A 848 10.79 -33.01 11.39
N LEU A 849 10.15 -33.73 10.45
CA LEU A 849 10.62 -33.78 9.06
C LEU A 849 10.38 -32.43 8.38
N TYR A 850 9.15 -31.92 8.51
CA TYR A 850 8.73 -30.61 8.01
C TYR A 850 8.43 -29.66 9.16
N ALA A 851 8.91 -28.43 9.05
CA ALA A 851 8.42 -27.29 9.79
C ALA A 851 7.60 -26.40 8.86
N PHE A 852 6.83 -25.49 9.46
CA PHE A 852 6.16 -24.44 8.71
C PHE A 852 6.24 -23.12 9.45
N ASN A 853 6.16 -22.04 8.68
CA ASN A 853 5.98 -20.71 9.22
C ASN A 853 4.73 -20.07 8.60
N LYS A 854 4.02 -19.30 9.42
CA LYS A 854 2.82 -18.57 9.01
C LYS A 854 3.17 -17.09 8.93
N SER A 855 2.94 -16.50 7.78
CA SER A 855 3.16 -15.08 7.53
C SER A 855 1.88 -14.42 7.04
N TYR A 856 1.80 -13.10 7.13
CA TYR A 856 0.65 -12.33 6.67
C TYR A 856 1.05 -11.49 5.46
N ASP A 857 0.32 -11.62 4.36
CA ASP A 857 0.40 -10.67 3.25
C ASP A 857 -0.71 -9.64 3.38
N TYR A 858 -0.29 -8.41 3.66
CA TYR A 858 -1.15 -7.26 3.83
C TYR A 858 -1.48 -6.55 2.51
N GLN A 859 -0.88 -6.94 1.39
CA GLN A 859 -1.10 -6.33 0.06
C GLN A 859 -1.78 -7.31 -0.92
N SER A 860 -2.50 -8.29 -0.39
CA SER A 860 -3.26 -9.27 -1.14
C SER A 860 -4.67 -8.76 -1.48
N VAL A 861 -5.36 -9.51 -2.35
CA VAL A 861 -6.63 -9.11 -2.93
C VAL A 861 -7.63 -10.26 -2.81
N CYS A 862 -8.76 -10.02 -2.15
CA CYS A 862 -9.78 -11.03 -1.87
C CYS A 862 -11.14 -10.62 -2.45
N ASP A 863 -11.95 -11.63 -2.71
CA ASP A 863 -13.37 -11.45 -2.98
C ASP A 863 -14.10 -11.10 -1.67
N PRO A 864 -15.02 -10.10 -1.69
CA PRO A 864 -15.71 -9.68 -0.48
C PRO A 864 -16.74 -10.72 -0.01
N GLU A 865 -16.84 -10.90 1.31
CA GLU A 865 -17.89 -11.73 1.90
C GLU A 865 -19.24 -10.96 1.96
N GLU A 866 -20.33 -11.65 1.60
CA GLU A 866 -21.67 -11.11 1.81
C GLU A 866 -22.02 -11.11 3.31
N GLU A 867 -22.26 -9.93 3.89
CA GLU A 867 -22.83 -9.90 5.24
C GLU A 867 -24.27 -10.46 5.21
N PRO A 868 -24.64 -11.36 6.14
CA PRO A 868 -26.02 -11.80 6.27
C PRO A 868 -26.89 -10.56 6.46
N LYS A 869 -27.89 -10.39 5.58
CA LYS A 869 -28.86 -9.29 5.67
C LYS A 869 -29.46 -9.32 7.08
N GLN A 870 -28.99 -8.43 7.96
CA GLN A 870 -29.74 -8.10 9.17
C GLN A 870 -31.04 -7.47 8.69
N GLY A 871 -32.10 -8.28 8.65
CA GLY A 871 -33.41 -7.85 8.24
C GLY A 871 -33.81 -6.66 9.10
N ALA A 872 -33.80 -5.46 8.52
CA ALA A 872 -34.55 -4.36 9.09
C ALA A 872 -36.02 -4.82 9.02
N GLY A 873 -36.55 -5.25 10.16
CA GLY A 873 -37.98 -5.53 10.29
C GLY A 873 -38.74 -4.33 9.74
N LEU A 874 -39.73 -4.58 8.88
CA LEU A 874 -40.67 -3.58 8.42
C LEU A 874 -41.13 -2.75 9.63
N ARG A 875 -40.94 -1.43 9.56
CA ARG A 875 -41.53 -0.50 10.53
C ARG A 875 -42.99 -0.90 10.69
N SER A 876 -43.37 -1.19 11.94
CA SER A 876 -44.69 -1.67 12.36
C SER A 876 -45.82 -1.18 11.45
N ALA A 877 -46.32 -2.06 10.57
CA ALA A 877 -47.61 -1.86 9.95
C ALA A 877 -48.63 -1.96 11.09
N TYR A 878 -49.35 -0.88 11.35
CA TYR A 878 -50.50 -0.88 12.24
C TYR A 878 -51.52 -1.88 11.68
N VAL A 879 -51.70 -3.02 12.35
CA VAL A 879 -52.74 -3.99 12.00
C VAL A 879 -54.04 -3.44 12.60
N PRO A 880 -55.00 -2.97 11.79
CA PRO A 880 -56.26 -2.44 12.31
C PRO A 880 -56.99 -3.54 13.06
N THR A 881 -57.50 -3.19 14.25
CA THR A 881 -58.31 -4.09 15.06
C THR A 881 -59.70 -4.27 14.42
N ILE A 882 -60.44 -5.32 14.78
CA ILE A 882 -61.79 -5.58 14.22
C ILE A 882 -62.73 -4.38 14.46
N THR A 883 -62.48 -3.58 15.50
CA THR A 883 -63.17 -2.32 15.79
C THR A 883 -62.86 -1.19 14.78
N ASP A 884 -61.66 -1.18 14.18
CA ASP A 884 -61.26 -0.20 13.15
C ASP A 884 -61.87 -0.51 11.77
N ILE A 885 -62.11 -1.80 11.48
CA ILE A 885 -62.68 -2.27 10.20
C ILE A 885 -64.18 -1.97 10.08
N LEU A 886 -64.89 -1.84 11.20
CA LEU A 886 -66.35 -1.65 11.22
C LEU A 886 -66.79 -0.17 11.14
N HIS A 887 -65.87 0.79 11.22
CA HIS A 887 -66.20 2.21 11.03
C HIS A 887 -66.19 2.59 9.54
N LEU A 888 -67.36 2.51 8.88
CA LEU A 888 -67.60 2.97 7.50
C LEU A 888 -67.14 4.43 7.23
N GLY A 889 -67.06 5.28 8.26
CA GLY A 889 -66.54 6.64 8.16
C GLY A 889 -65.02 6.74 7.95
N TRP A 890 -64.25 5.72 8.35
CA TRP A 890 -62.80 5.71 8.17
C TRP A 890 -62.41 5.36 6.73
N TRP A 891 -63.11 4.40 6.11
CA TRP A 891 -62.93 4.07 4.69
C TRP A 891 -63.29 5.25 3.78
N ALA A 892 -64.37 5.97 4.09
CA ALA A 892 -64.78 7.14 3.31
C ALA A 892 -63.77 8.30 3.41
N SER A 893 -63.22 8.56 4.61
CA SER A 893 -62.22 9.61 4.82
C SER A 893 -60.85 9.24 4.26
N ALA A 894 -60.41 7.99 4.40
CA ALA A 894 -59.15 7.51 3.83
C ALA A 894 -59.19 7.47 2.28
N ALA A 895 -60.32 7.05 1.70
CA ALA A 895 -60.51 7.08 0.26
C ALA A 895 -60.57 8.52 -0.28
N ALA A 896 -61.30 9.42 0.39
CA ALA A 896 -61.35 10.82 0.02
C ALA A 896 -59.97 11.51 0.14
N TRP A 897 -59.18 11.17 1.17
CA TRP A 897 -57.84 11.71 1.35
C TRP A 897 -56.84 11.19 0.31
N SER A 898 -56.93 9.90 -0.04
CA SER A 898 -56.12 9.30 -1.11
C SER A 898 -56.44 9.91 -2.48
N ILE A 899 -57.73 10.11 -2.79
CA ILE A 899 -58.17 10.74 -4.04
C ILE A 899 -57.74 12.22 -4.08
N LEU A 900 -57.85 12.95 -2.98
CA LEU A 900 -57.38 14.34 -2.88
C LEU A 900 -55.87 14.45 -3.07
N GLN A 901 -55.11 13.52 -2.50
CA GLN A 901 -53.66 13.46 -2.61
C GLN A 901 -53.21 13.11 -4.04
N GLN A 902 -53.92 12.21 -4.73
CA GLN A 902 -53.70 11.91 -6.14
C GLN A 902 -54.08 13.08 -7.06
N LEU A 903 -55.15 13.82 -6.75
CA LEU A 903 -55.55 15.03 -7.47
C LEU A 903 -54.48 16.14 -7.32
N PHE A 904 -53.97 16.35 -6.12
CA PHE A 904 -52.89 17.32 -5.88
C PHE A 904 -51.58 16.94 -6.56
N LEU A 905 -51.20 15.66 -6.54
CA LEU A 905 -50.02 15.18 -7.28
C LEU A 905 -50.19 15.36 -8.80
N SER A 906 -51.39 15.06 -9.33
CA SER A 906 -51.68 15.19 -10.76
C SER A 906 -51.70 16.64 -11.27
N LEU A 907 -52.08 17.60 -10.41
CA LEU A 907 -52.16 19.02 -10.75
C LEU A 907 -50.81 19.74 -10.61
N THR A 908 -49.91 19.24 -9.76
CA THR A 908 -48.62 19.90 -9.49
C THR A 908 -47.47 19.40 -10.36
N PHE A 909 -47.55 18.19 -10.93
CA PHE A 909 -46.46 17.63 -11.75
C PHE A 909 -46.98 16.80 -12.95
N PRO A 910 -47.25 17.42 -14.12
CA PRO A 910 -47.79 16.72 -15.28
C PRO A 910 -46.76 15.90 -16.09
N ARG A 911 -45.46 15.92 -15.72
CA ARG A 911 -44.39 15.27 -16.48
C ARG A 911 -43.31 14.69 -15.56
N PHE A 912 -43.55 13.49 -15.03
CA PHE A 912 -42.51 12.62 -14.45
C PHE A 912 -43.00 11.16 -14.43
N LEU A 913 -43.34 10.64 -15.61
CA LEU A 913 -43.39 9.19 -15.87
C LEU A 913 -42.32 8.84 -16.91
N GLU A 914 -41.13 9.34 -16.67
CA GLU A 914 -39.90 8.72 -17.13
C GLU A 914 -39.28 8.16 -15.85
N ALA A 915 -39.82 7.04 -15.40
CA ALA A 915 -39.08 6.19 -14.48
C ALA A 915 -37.83 5.81 -15.27
N ALA A 916 -36.66 6.22 -14.77
CA ALA A 916 -35.42 5.63 -15.22
C ALA A 916 -35.52 4.13 -14.93
N ASP A 917 -35.87 3.35 -15.96
CA ASP A 917 -35.50 1.95 -16.02
C ASP A 917 -33.97 1.96 -16.00
N MET A 918 -33.41 1.84 -14.80
CA MET A 918 -32.01 1.44 -14.65
C MET A 918 -31.95 0.02 -15.21
N GLU A 919 -31.31 -0.12 -16.37
CA GLU A 919 -30.98 -1.42 -16.95
C GLU A 919 -30.32 -2.29 -15.87
N ASP A 920 -31.00 -3.36 -15.47
CA ASP A 920 -30.53 -4.39 -14.53
C ASP A 920 -29.42 -5.29 -15.13
N ASP A 921 -28.82 -4.90 -16.26
CA ASP A 921 -27.91 -5.74 -17.06
C ASP A 921 -26.44 -5.72 -16.60
N ASP A 922 -26.06 -4.93 -15.59
CA ASP A 922 -24.66 -4.90 -15.10
C ASP A 922 -24.38 -5.81 -13.89
N PHE A 923 -25.36 -6.61 -13.45
CA PHE A 923 -25.27 -7.45 -12.24
C PHE A 923 -24.40 -8.72 -12.40
N SER A 924 -23.78 -8.94 -13.57
CA SER A 924 -22.89 -10.08 -13.83
C SER A 924 -21.39 -9.74 -13.75
N THR A 925 -21.02 -8.49 -13.48
CA THR A 925 -19.62 -8.15 -13.22
C THR A 925 -19.25 -8.60 -11.81
N ALA A 926 -18.28 -9.51 -11.71
CA ALA A 926 -17.68 -9.92 -10.43
C ALA A 926 -17.41 -8.67 -9.59
N LEU A 927 -17.88 -8.66 -8.33
CA LEU A 927 -17.64 -7.56 -7.40
C LEU A 927 -16.17 -7.14 -7.49
N PRO A 928 -15.85 -5.84 -7.62
CA PRO A 928 -14.47 -5.41 -7.71
C PRO A 928 -13.73 -5.91 -6.49
N LYS A 929 -12.68 -6.68 -6.74
CA LYS A 929 -11.85 -7.25 -5.67
C LYS A 929 -11.27 -6.13 -4.81
N THR A 930 -11.16 -6.38 -3.51
CA THR A 930 -10.69 -5.38 -2.53
C THR A 930 -9.47 -5.90 -1.79
N SER A 931 -8.59 -5.00 -1.36
CA SER A 931 -7.43 -5.36 -0.56
C SER A 931 -7.84 -6.03 0.75
N CYS A 932 -7.17 -7.11 1.10
CA CYS A 932 -7.44 -7.92 2.30
C CYS A 932 -6.12 -8.37 2.94
N ILE A 933 -6.22 -9.03 4.09
CA ILE A 933 -5.09 -9.75 4.68
C ILE A 933 -5.25 -11.22 4.31
N THR A 934 -4.20 -11.83 3.79
CA THR A 934 -4.12 -13.28 3.61
C THR A 934 -3.07 -13.86 4.55
N GLU A 935 -3.44 -14.89 5.30
CA GLU A 935 -2.49 -15.74 6.00
C GLU A 935 -1.89 -16.70 4.97
N GLN A 936 -0.56 -16.76 4.95
CA GLN A 936 0.21 -17.63 4.09
C GLN A 936 0.99 -18.62 4.94
N THR A 937 0.97 -19.88 4.54
CA THR A 937 1.75 -20.92 5.21
C THR A 937 2.77 -21.45 4.23
N GLN A 938 4.02 -21.55 4.66
CA GLN A 938 5.09 -22.18 3.90
C GLN A 938 5.74 -23.28 4.71
N TYR A 939 6.04 -24.40 4.05
CA TYR A 939 6.71 -25.55 4.62
C TYR A 939 8.17 -25.60 4.16
N PHE A 940 9.03 -26.15 5.02
CA PHE A 940 10.45 -26.36 4.74
C PHE A 940 10.99 -27.51 5.61
N PHE A 941 12.16 -28.04 5.27
CA PHE A 941 12.81 -29.04 6.10
C PHE A 941 13.41 -28.45 7.38
N GLU A 942 12.98 -28.97 8.53
CA GLU A 942 13.46 -28.51 9.83
C GLU A 942 14.85 -29.08 10.15
N ASN A 943 14.94 -30.42 10.12
CA ASN A 943 16.09 -31.21 10.55
C ASN A 943 16.82 -31.85 9.37
N ASP A 944 18.13 -32.08 9.49
CA ASP A 944 19.00 -32.64 8.44
C ASP A 944 19.13 -34.18 8.51
N ASP A 945 18.42 -34.83 9.44
CA ASP A 945 18.36 -36.28 9.52
C ASP A 945 17.87 -36.90 8.20
N LYS A 946 18.46 -38.04 7.82
CA LYS A 946 18.22 -38.67 6.51
C LYS A 946 16.96 -39.52 6.48
N SER A 947 16.68 -40.26 7.55
CA SER A 947 15.66 -41.29 7.59
C SER A 947 14.68 -41.05 8.73
N PHE A 948 13.40 -41.10 8.44
CA PHE A 948 12.30 -41.00 9.40
C PHE A 948 11.39 -42.22 9.24
N GLY A 949 10.94 -42.78 10.36
CA GLY A 949 10.03 -43.92 10.34
C GLY A 949 9.08 -43.84 11.50
N GLY A 950 7.84 -44.25 11.27
CA GLY A 950 6.82 -44.18 12.30
C GLY A 950 5.53 -44.86 11.91
N ILE A 951 4.60 -44.85 12.86
CA ILE A 951 3.25 -45.36 12.67
C ILE A 951 2.29 -44.16 12.76
N VAL A 952 1.38 -44.05 11.80
CA VAL A 952 0.24 -43.14 11.83
C VAL A 952 -0.93 -43.89 12.46
N ASP A 953 -1.20 -43.61 13.73
CA ASP A 953 -2.34 -44.18 14.44
C ASP A 953 -3.61 -43.37 14.16
N CYS A 954 -4.54 -43.96 13.43
CA CYS A 954 -5.90 -43.46 13.24
C CYS A 954 -6.86 -44.24 14.15
N ILE A 955 -8.07 -43.70 14.41
CA ILE A 955 -8.98 -44.20 15.46
C ILE A 955 -9.19 -45.73 15.42
N ASN A 956 -9.26 -46.34 14.23
CA ASN A 956 -9.51 -47.77 14.03
C ASN A 956 -8.43 -48.52 13.24
N CYS A 957 -7.33 -47.86 12.84
CA CYS A 957 -6.32 -48.45 11.97
C CYS A 957 -4.98 -47.72 12.09
N SER A 958 -3.90 -48.47 11.98
CA SER A 958 -2.52 -47.96 11.99
C SER A 958 -1.92 -48.11 10.60
N ARG A 959 -1.19 -47.09 10.13
CA ARG A 959 -0.41 -47.16 8.88
C ARG A 959 1.06 -46.99 9.19
N LEU A 960 1.89 -47.91 8.73
CA LEU A 960 3.34 -47.75 8.80
C LEU A 960 3.81 -46.84 7.67
N TYR A 961 4.77 -45.97 7.95
CA TYR A 961 5.45 -45.19 6.93
C TYR A 961 6.95 -45.10 7.19
N HIS A 962 7.68 -44.90 6.11
CA HIS A 962 9.11 -44.65 6.11
C HIS A 962 9.41 -43.55 5.08
N ALA A 963 10.16 -42.55 5.50
CA ALA A 963 10.54 -41.40 4.70
C ALA A 963 12.07 -41.26 4.68
N GLU A 964 12.66 -41.18 3.50
CA GLU A 964 14.10 -41.10 3.28
C GLU A 964 14.42 -39.89 2.40
N LYS A 965 15.27 -38.98 2.88
CA LYS A 965 15.74 -37.82 2.12
C LYS A 965 16.77 -38.24 1.08
N ILE A 966 16.60 -37.79 -0.14
CA ILE A 966 17.51 -38.07 -1.25
C ILE A 966 18.70 -37.11 -1.12
N SER A 967 19.92 -37.65 -1.00
CA SER A 967 21.09 -36.79 -0.81
C SER A 967 21.43 -36.01 -2.11
N ASN A 968 21.99 -34.80 -1.95
CA ASN A 968 22.29 -33.84 -3.03
C ASN A 968 21.08 -33.28 -3.78
N THR A 969 19.87 -33.38 -3.21
CA THR A 969 18.65 -32.75 -3.72
C THR A 969 17.78 -32.23 -2.57
N ASN A 970 16.70 -31.51 -2.88
CA ASN A 970 15.64 -31.11 -1.94
C ASN A 970 14.47 -32.13 -1.89
N LEU A 971 14.70 -33.38 -2.30
CA LEU A 971 13.63 -34.39 -2.41
C LEU A 971 13.58 -35.31 -1.20
N VAL A 972 12.37 -35.72 -0.83
CA VAL A 972 12.12 -36.81 0.12
C VAL A 972 11.29 -37.89 -0.54
N PHE A 973 11.73 -39.13 -0.40
CA PHE A 973 11.00 -40.32 -0.83
C PHE A 973 10.24 -40.91 0.34
N ILE A 974 8.94 -41.15 0.18
CA ILE A 974 8.07 -41.66 1.24
C ILE A 974 7.37 -42.92 0.74
N ILE A 975 7.46 -43.97 1.54
CA ILE A 975 6.70 -45.21 1.37
C ILE A 975 5.78 -45.40 2.58
N SER A 976 4.51 -45.67 2.31
CA SER A 976 3.51 -45.86 3.37
C SER A 976 2.50 -46.93 3.01
N ASP A 977 1.87 -47.50 4.02
CA ASP A 977 0.68 -48.33 3.81
C ASP A 977 -0.41 -47.52 3.10
N SER A 978 -1.11 -48.17 2.18
CA SER A 978 -2.12 -47.57 1.33
C SER A 978 -3.21 -46.83 2.12
N GLN A 979 -3.55 -45.61 1.70
CA GLN A 979 -4.66 -44.83 2.29
C GLN A 979 -6.00 -45.59 2.22
N LEU A 980 -6.17 -46.47 1.22
CA LEU A 980 -7.41 -47.26 1.04
C LEU A 980 -7.63 -48.27 2.17
N LEU A 981 -6.56 -48.73 2.83
CA LEU A 981 -6.63 -49.67 3.95
C LEU A 981 -7.19 -49.01 5.22
N CYS A 982 -7.11 -47.68 5.32
CA CYS A 982 -7.44 -46.93 6.53
C CYS A 982 -8.08 -45.57 6.19
N ARG A 983 -9.39 -45.60 5.86
CA ARG A 983 -10.17 -44.40 5.49
C ARG A 983 -10.63 -43.54 6.68
N SER A 984 -10.36 -43.96 7.91
CA SER A 984 -10.86 -43.32 9.14
C SER A 984 -9.91 -42.27 9.73
N CYS A 985 -8.86 -41.88 9.01
CA CYS A 985 -7.94 -40.82 9.45
C CYS A 985 -8.59 -39.43 9.34
N ASP A 986 -8.11 -38.47 10.13
CA ASP A 986 -8.69 -37.14 10.30
C ASP A 986 -8.99 -36.47 8.94
N PRO A 987 -10.25 -36.13 8.63
CA PRO A 987 -10.66 -35.69 7.30
C PRO A 987 -10.32 -34.23 7.01
N LYS A 988 -9.79 -33.46 7.98
CA LYS A 988 -9.52 -32.03 7.77
C LYS A 988 -8.27 -31.84 6.90
N PRO A 989 -8.41 -31.36 5.65
CA PRO A 989 -7.27 -31.13 4.79
C PRO A 989 -6.36 -30.05 5.38
N LEU A 990 -5.05 -30.25 5.28
CA LEU A 990 -4.09 -29.18 5.51
C LEU A 990 -3.89 -28.49 4.17
N MET A 991 -4.29 -27.22 4.09
CA MET A 991 -4.12 -26.44 2.87
C MET A 991 -2.90 -25.54 3.00
N GLN A 992 -2.11 -25.49 1.93
CA GLN A 992 -1.05 -24.51 1.76
C GLN A 992 -1.50 -23.53 0.67
N ALA A 993 -2.24 -22.50 1.08
CA ALA A 993 -2.76 -21.48 0.19
C ALA A 993 -2.86 -20.14 0.92
N GLU A 994 -2.92 -19.06 0.16
CA GLU A 994 -3.31 -17.76 0.68
C GLU A 994 -4.77 -17.84 1.16
N LYS A 995 -4.96 -17.73 2.47
CA LYS A 995 -6.29 -17.78 3.07
C LYS A 995 -6.66 -16.41 3.61
N PRO A 996 -7.82 -15.84 3.24
CA PRO A 996 -8.30 -14.60 3.84
C PRO A 996 -8.41 -14.75 5.37
N ASP A 997 -7.83 -13.81 6.11
CA ASP A 997 -7.80 -13.81 7.56
C ASP A 997 -8.06 -12.40 8.12
N GLU A 998 -8.49 -12.29 9.39
CA GLU A 998 -8.67 -10.99 10.03
C GLU A 998 -7.33 -10.37 10.49
N GLY A 999 -6.25 -11.14 10.47
CA GLY A 999 -4.90 -10.75 10.87
C GLY A 999 -4.66 -10.93 12.38
N PRO A 1000 -3.45 -10.61 12.86
CA PRO A 1000 -3.15 -10.65 14.28
C PRO A 1000 -4.04 -9.66 15.05
N ASN A 1001 -4.49 -10.06 16.25
CA ASN A 1001 -5.42 -9.27 17.02
C ASN A 1001 -4.77 -7.93 17.47
N PRO A 1002 -5.26 -6.76 16.99
CA PRO A 1002 -4.65 -5.47 17.31
C PRO A 1002 -4.70 -5.15 18.81
N CYS A 1003 -5.71 -5.69 19.52
CA CYS A 1003 -5.85 -5.51 20.97
C CYS A 1003 -4.71 -6.15 21.78
N GLU A 1004 -4.06 -7.16 21.23
CA GLU A 1004 -2.91 -7.83 21.85
C GLU A 1004 -1.60 -7.15 21.45
N MET A 1005 -1.44 -6.82 20.16
CA MET A 1005 -0.26 -6.12 19.65
C MET A 1005 0.00 -4.79 20.36
N VAL A 1006 -1.06 -4.02 20.64
CA VAL A 1006 -0.94 -2.71 21.30
C VAL A 1006 -0.46 -2.80 22.75
N LYS A 1007 -0.58 -3.96 23.42
CA LYS A 1007 -0.04 -4.14 24.79
C LYS A 1007 1.48 -4.15 24.80
N GLN A 1008 2.09 -4.62 23.72
CA GLN A 1008 3.54 -4.64 23.50
C GLN A 1008 3.82 -4.10 22.09
N PRO A 1009 3.66 -2.78 21.89
CA PRO A 1009 3.81 -2.19 20.57
C PRO A 1009 5.27 -2.28 20.12
N ARG A 1010 5.47 -2.35 18.80
CA ARG A 1010 6.81 -2.28 18.20
C ARG A 1010 7.49 -0.97 18.57
N TYR A 1011 8.81 -0.99 18.69
CA TYR A 1011 9.60 0.21 18.98
C TYR A 1011 9.50 1.21 17.82
N ARG A 1012 9.44 2.50 18.15
CA ARG A 1012 9.41 3.62 17.22
C ARG A 1012 10.06 4.84 17.86
N LYS A 1013 10.47 5.80 17.04
CA LYS A 1013 10.92 7.12 17.46
C LYS A 1013 9.98 8.18 16.87
N GLY A 1014 9.40 9.02 17.74
CA GLY A 1014 8.56 10.14 17.29
C GLY A 1014 9.39 11.34 16.83
N PRO A 1015 8.77 12.36 16.23
CA PRO A 1015 9.46 13.59 15.82
C PRO A 1015 10.12 14.31 17.00
N ASP A 1016 11.35 14.82 16.79
CA ASP A 1016 12.13 15.50 17.83
C ASP A 1016 11.56 16.88 18.20
N VAL A 1017 10.85 17.54 17.26
CA VAL A 1017 10.33 18.90 17.42
C VAL A 1017 8.80 18.88 17.47
N CYS A 1018 8.25 19.56 18.48
CA CYS A 1018 6.81 19.75 18.68
C CYS A 1018 6.51 21.25 18.86
N PHE A 1019 5.41 21.71 18.27
CA PHE A 1019 4.91 23.09 18.39
C PHE A 1019 3.47 23.09 18.92
N ASP A 1020 3.29 23.20 20.23
CA ASP A 1020 1.99 23.03 20.91
C ASP A 1020 1.52 24.26 21.71
N GLU A 1021 2.45 25.01 22.31
CA GLU A 1021 2.14 26.16 23.16
C GLU A 1021 2.98 27.40 22.81
N ALA A 1022 2.29 28.52 22.58
CA ALA A 1022 2.90 29.84 22.49
C ALA A 1022 2.21 30.79 23.49
N LYS A 1023 3.01 31.49 24.32
CA LYS A 1023 2.47 32.45 25.31
C LYS A 1023 1.71 33.62 24.69
N GLN A 1024 1.94 33.90 23.42
CA GLN A 1024 1.35 34.99 22.64
C GLN A 1024 0.20 34.53 21.73
N GLU A 1025 -0.20 33.26 21.83
CA GLU A 1025 -1.30 32.72 21.05
C GLU A 1025 -2.62 33.44 21.34
N ASP A 1026 -3.37 33.74 20.27
CA ASP A 1026 -4.72 34.27 20.40
C ASP A 1026 -5.69 33.11 20.67
N SER A 1027 -6.22 33.09 21.89
CA SER A 1027 -7.22 32.13 22.34
C SER A 1027 -8.62 32.73 22.44
N ALA A 1028 -8.83 33.97 21.99
CA ALA A 1028 -10.11 34.66 22.10
C ALA A 1028 -11.12 34.21 21.02
N ASP A 1029 -10.63 33.77 19.86
CA ASP A 1029 -11.49 33.25 18.79
C ASP A 1029 -11.81 31.76 18.99
N CYS A 1030 -13.07 31.49 19.37
CA CYS A 1030 -13.58 30.17 19.71
C CYS A 1030 -14.88 29.78 18.97
N GLY A 1031 -15.17 30.41 17.82
CA GLY A 1031 -16.32 30.06 16.98
C GLY A 1031 -17.60 30.76 17.42
N GLY A 1032 -17.76 32.02 17.02
CA GLY A 1032 -18.98 32.80 17.27
C GLY A 1032 -19.96 32.72 16.11
N VAL A 1033 -21.24 32.46 16.39
CA VAL A 1033 -22.30 32.97 15.52
C VAL A 1033 -22.19 34.49 15.58
N SER A 1034 -22.18 35.16 14.42
CA SER A 1034 -22.44 36.59 14.31
C SER A 1034 -23.87 36.86 14.83
N GLY A 1035 -24.02 36.80 16.15
CA GLY A 1035 -25.17 37.35 16.84
C GLY A 1035 -25.09 38.83 16.56
N LEU A 1036 -25.95 39.30 15.66
CA LEU A 1036 -26.32 40.70 15.58
C LEU A 1036 -26.70 41.13 17.00
N SER A 1037 -25.75 41.69 17.75
CA SER A 1037 -26.07 42.41 18.98
C SER A 1037 -26.86 43.62 18.50
N PRO A 1038 -28.20 43.68 18.71
CA PRO A 1038 -28.93 44.85 18.31
C PRO A 1038 -28.32 46.01 19.09
N SER A 1039 -27.95 47.09 18.40
CA SER A 1039 -27.37 48.24 19.07
C SER A 1039 -28.32 48.68 20.20
N LEU A 1040 -27.76 49.02 21.36
CA LEU A 1040 -28.56 49.43 22.52
C LEU A 1040 -29.52 50.59 22.16
N TRP A 1041 -29.10 51.42 21.21
CA TRP A 1041 -29.89 52.51 20.61
C TRP A 1041 -31.06 52.01 19.75
N SER A 1042 -30.89 50.93 19.00
CA SER A 1042 -31.97 50.30 18.21
C SER A 1042 -33.03 49.68 19.12
N MET A 1043 -32.62 49.03 20.21
CA MET A 1043 -33.55 48.47 21.20
C MET A 1043 -34.32 49.55 21.96
N VAL A 1044 -33.63 50.62 22.38
CA VAL A 1044 -34.27 51.80 23.00
C VAL A 1044 -35.20 52.50 22.01
N GLY A 1045 -34.82 52.61 20.74
CA GLY A 1045 -35.68 53.16 19.67
C GLY A 1045 -36.95 52.35 19.46
N ILE A 1046 -36.86 51.01 19.42
CA ILE A 1046 -38.02 50.12 19.29
C ILE A 1046 -38.92 50.18 20.52
N GLN A 1047 -38.34 50.26 21.73
CA GLN A 1047 -39.11 50.46 22.98
C GLN A 1047 -39.83 51.81 23.02
N LEU A 1048 -39.21 52.89 22.54
CA LEU A 1048 -39.85 54.21 22.44
C LEU A 1048 -41.01 54.21 21.44
N VAL A 1049 -40.87 53.52 20.30
CA VAL A 1049 -41.94 53.37 19.30
C VAL A 1049 -43.11 52.53 19.85
N LEU A 1050 -42.81 51.46 20.60
CA LEU A 1050 -43.82 50.64 21.27
C LEU A 1050 -44.55 51.39 22.39
N LEU A 1051 -43.83 52.21 23.18
CA LEU A 1051 -44.42 53.10 24.18
C LEU A 1051 -45.29 54.19 23.55
N TRP A 1052 -44.89 54.72 22.39
CA TRP A 1052 -45.68 55.69 21.64
C TRP A 1052 -46.98 55.09 21.12
N LEU A 1053 -46.93 53.87 20.56
CA LEU A 1053 -48.10 53.12 20.08
C LEU A 1053 -49.09 52.77 21.22
N LEU A 1054 -48.59 52.46 22.42
CA LEU A 1054 -49.44 52.17 23.60
C LEU A 1054 -50.04 53.43 24.23
N SER A 1055 -49.45 54.61 24.01
CA SER A 1055 -49.96 55.89 24.49
C SER A 1055 -51.03 56.54 23.59
N GLY A 1056 -51.24 56.00 22.38
CA GLY A 1056 -52.10 56.56 21.34
C GLY A 1056 -53.53 56.01 21.25
N SER A 1057 -54.15 55.58 22.35
CA SER A 1057 -55.57 55.19 22.34
C SER A 1057 -56.28 55.54 23.65
N ARG A 1058 -56.75 56.79 23.75
CA ARG A 1058 -57.94 57.19 24.53
C ARG A 1058 -58.34 58.63 24.16
N HIS A 1059 -59.62 58.79 23.77
CA HIS A 1059 -60.43 59.99 23.41
C HIS A 1059 -60.79 59.99 21.90
N CYS A 1060 -62.05 59.90 21.46
CA CYS A 1060 -63.35 60.24 22.05
C CYS A 1060 -64.48 59.28 21.65
N GLN A 1061 -65.43 59.08 22.58
CA GLN A 1061 -66.83 58.74 22.29
C GLN A 1061 -67.57 60.02 21.87
N LEU A 1062 -68.29 59.97 20.74
CA LEU A 1062 -69.68 60.39 20.52
C LEU A 1062 -70.07 60.22 19.05
#